data_AF-A0A3E4MBC9-F1
#
_entry.id   AF-A0A3E4MBC9-F1
#
_cell.length_a   1.000
_cell.length_b   1.000
_cell.length_c   1.000
_cell.angle_alpha   90.00
_cell.angle_beta   90.00
_cell.angle_gamma   90.00
#
_symmetry.space_group_name_H-M   'P 1'
#
loop_
_entity.id
_entity.type
_entity.pdbx_description
1 polymer ?
#
loop_
_entity_poly.entity_id
_entity_poly.type
_entity_poly.pdbx_seq_one_letter_code
_entity_poly.pdbx_strand_id
1 'polypeptide(L)'
;MSIYFGGFFMNSDKREDYYVGLDMGTGSLGGAVTDTQYHLLKVKGKDFWFVREYETAKSQLDRRTHRIAKRRLQRHKARIGLIRSYFAEDILKHDPLFYIRQDNSKYYHEDKDVRLTTKDSIFADPGYGDKEYLDDKEYPTIFHLRQALLRDQIKDEERYSRFLYLAIINMFEHRGHFLLNTESSDLNADMIKDVGELVMNAICGVSEYGSVTYKEIIEILEDKNISRTAKKDQIASKIDIKKSEKAQMERIKCLCGMEADARVMFEIEADEKIKIAFQQAAFEDEKEEIEAVIGEDRYLIIENMKQLYDYSQLQSVLNGFDYLSDARVQMYEKHKEDLHLLKKVYRKNLDREIYDRMFRSGEEGSYCAYSNSTNSVDSLAEAKKYRRNMKKRSQKDLYDRIKKDLKEVHDADADAIRKEMELERFLPKQITGANGIIPNQVHRKELKKILENAEHHLDFLKEKDESGYTVSERILMLFSSNIPYYVGPVGSGSKTGWAKIQESGQVLPWNMEQKIDIEQTSERFITNLIRECTYLSGEKVLPKQSLLYESYCVLNEINNLRIHGKRIVPELKQDIYKEVFQGFRLGKKVTKKNICTYLINRGLITEESEVSGIDKEINAYLPSYGKMYGVFGERLREEAVQEIAEKIIYYGTIYGDAKSMFRKKLNQYVSDGWMTEYQAKRISGYKFKDWARLSRSMLCLSGCDKSTGEKISLIRAMWEYNLNFMELIYREDFTFQKELEERRKALGKTLQEFQFEDLDEYYYSAPVKRMIWQAVQALKEITQIMGHNPKRIFIEMTRTEEEKGEQGRKNSREKRLLKLYESIRDERNWAAEIKNANASGKLNSKKLYLYYLQMGRDVYTGEPIDIEDLFDDSRYDIDHIYPRSLTNDNNIENNLVLVSKTINQNEKKNDYPVPEKIRRNKKVRNLWHTLHKMGFMNDEKYNRLTSTERLSEDQLAGFIARQLVETAQGAKGIAELMKAMLPGTDIVYAKARNVSDFRKEYKMLKSRLVNDYHHAQDAYLNIVVGNVYFMKFK
;
A
#
# COMPACT_ATOMS: atom_id res chain seq x y z
N MET A 1 -6.38 -48.89 30.66
CA MET A 1 -6.77 -49.02 32.07
C MET A 1 -8.01 -48.15 32.27
N SER A 2 -9.18 -48.77 32.30
CA SER A 2 -10.47 -48.09 32.46
C SER A 2 -10.59 -47.55 33.88
N ILE A 3 -10.92 -46.27 34.03
CA ILE A 3 -11.41 -45.73 35.29
C ILE A 3 -12.73 -45.01 35.01
N TYR A 4 -13.80 -45.66 35.46
CA TYR A 4 -15.12 -45.11 35.66
C TYR A 4 -15.07 -44.03 36.76
N PHE A 5 -15.56 -42.83 36.45
CA PHE A 5 -16.22 -41.93 37.40
C PHE A 5 -17.44 -41.41 36.63
N GLY A 6 -18.66 -41.83 36.96
CA GLY A 6 -19.34 -41.49 38.20
C GLY A 6 -20.44 -40.49 37.82
N GLY A 7 -21.60 -41.02 37.45
CA GLY A 7 -22.73 -40.25 36.94
C GLY A 7 -23.31 -39.30 38.00
N PHE A 8 -23.40 -38.03 37.66
CA PHE A 8 -24.38 -37.11 38.20
C PHE A 8 -25.33 -36.74 37.05
N PHE A 9 -26.61 -37.04 37.24
CA PHE A 9 -27.68 -36.73 36.31
C PHE A 9 -27.72 -35.22 36.01
N MET A 10 -27.43 -34.82 34.77
CA MET A 10 -27.95 -33.57 34.21
C MET A 10 -29.31 -33.90 33.59
N ASN A 11 -30.39 -33.48 34.26
CA ASN A 11 -31.69 -33.32 33.64
C ASN A 11 -31.65 -32.08 32.74
N SER A 12 -31.18 -32.25 31.52
CA SER A 12 -31.64 -31.47 30.38
C SER A 12 -31.98 -32.50 29.31
N ASP A 13 -33.24 -32.58 28.92
CA ASP A 13 -33.70 -33.48 27.88
C ASP A 13 -32.77 -33.34 26.66
N LYS A 14 -32.06 -34.42 26.28
CA LYS A 14 -31.00 -34.41 25.25
C LYS A 14 -31.51 -34.17 23.81
N ARG A 15 -32.67 -33.53 23.67
CA ARG A 15 -33.34 -33.22 22.40
C ARG A 15 -34.00 -31.84 22.38
N GLU A 16 -33.89 -31.03 23.44
CA GLU A 16 -34.45 -29.69 23.42
C GLU A 16 -33.60 -28.74 22.58
N ASP A 17 -34.27 -28.02 21.69
CA ASP A 17 -33.62 -26.99 20.88
C ASP A 17 -33.01 -25.89 21.76
N TYR A 18 -31.80 -25.48 21.42
CA TYR A 18 -31.11 -24.39 22.10
C TYR A 18 -30.54 -23.37 21.10
N TYR A 19 -30.28 -22.16 21.60
CA TYR A 19 -29.71 -21.05 20.85
C TYR A 19 -28.34 -20.68 21.39
N VAL A 20 -27.45 -20.22 20.50
CA VAL A 20 -26.14 -19.69 20.86
C VAL A 20 -26.03 -18.26 20.36
N GLY A 21 -25.53 -17.37 21.19
CA GLY A 21 -25.16 -16.00 20.82
C GLY A 21 -23.64 -15.83 20.86
N LEU A 22 -23.08 -15.16 19.87
CA LEU A 22 -21.66 -14.84 19.75
C LEU A 22 -21.49 -13.34 19.48
N ASP A 23 -20.64 -12.69 20.29
CA ASP A 23 -20.14 -11.33 20.08
C ASP A 23 -18.66 -11.42 19.71
N MET A 24 -18.34 -11.24 18.42
CA MET A 24 -17.03 -11.54 17.86
C MET A 24 -16.18 -10.27 17.67
N GLY A 25 -15.10 -10.19 18.44
CA GLY A 25 -14.08 -9.14 18.37
C GLY A 25 -12.70 -9.64 17.96
N THR A 26 -11.85 -8.74 17.46
CA THR A 26 -10.47 -9.08 17.07
C THR A 26 -9.55 -9.42 18.26
N GLY A 27 -9.97 -9.08 19.49
CA GLY A 27 -9.29 -9.43 20.75
C GLY A 27 -10.20 -10.04 21.83
N SER A 28 -11.47 -10.31 21.52
CA SER A 28 -12.42 -10.87 22.48
C SER A 28 -13.53 -11.66 21.79
N LEU A 29 -14.11 -12.60 22.52
CA LEU A 29 -15.29 -13.37 22.10
C LEU A 29 -16.25 -13.47 23.29
N GLY A 30 -17.43 -12.87 23.16
CA GLY A 30 -18.57 -13.12 24.06
C GLY A 30 -19.38 -14.31 23.57
N GLY A 31 -19.84 -15.16 24.49
CA GLY A 31 -20.71 -16.30 24.21
C GLY A 31 -21.85 -16.42 25.22
N ALA A 32 -23.03 -16.84 24.76
CA ALA A 32 -24.19 -17.14 25.60
C ALA A 32 -24.99 -18.31 25.01
N VAL A 33 -25.58 -19.15 25.86
CA VAL A 33 -26.39 -20.30 25.45
C VAL A 33 -27.74 -20.27 26.18
N THR A 34 -28.84 -20.31 25.43
CA THR A 34 -30.20 -20.27 25.98
C THR A 34 -31.07 -21.40 25.47
N ASP A 35 -32.16 -21.68 26.19
CA ASP A 35 -33.30 -22.40 25.64
C ASP A 35 -34.04 -21.56 24.57
N THR A 36 -35.13 -22.10 24.01
CA THR A 36 -35.98 -21.38 23.04
C THR A 36 -36.83 -20.26 23.66
N GLN A 37 -36.90 -20.17 24.98
CA GLN A 37 -37.60 -19.12 25.75
C GLN A 37 -36.65 -18.02 26.26
N TYR A 38 -35.38 -18.05 25.81
CA TYR A 38 -34.32 -17.11 26.15
C TYR A 38 -33.79 -17.22 27.59
N HIS A 39 -34.06 -18.30 28.33
CA HIS A 39 -33.42 -18.53 29.61
C HIS A 39 -32.00 -19.06 29.39
N LEU A 40 -31.02 -18.46 30.09
CA LEU A 40 -29.64 -18.98 30.08
C LEU A 40 -29.64 -20.41 30.64
N LEU A 41 -29.07 -21.34 29.85
CA LEU A 41 -28.89 -22.71 30.29
C LEU A 41 -27.84 -22.77 31.40
N LYS A 42 -27.91 -23.80 32.26
CA LYS A 42 -26.93 -24.01 33.33
C LYS A 42 -26.09 -25.25 33.09
N VAL A 43 -24.77 -25.09 33.17
CA VAL A 43 -23.81 -26.19 33.11
C VAL A 43 -23.03 -26.22 34.42
N LYS A 44 -23.07 -27.37 35.12
CA LYS A 44 -22.44 -27.55 36.45
C LYS A 44 -22.84 -26.44 37.45
N GLY A 45 -24.10 -26.02 37.42
CA GLY A 45 -24.66 -25.01 38.34
C GLY A 45 -24.32 -23.55 38.01
N LYS A 46 -23.62 -23.27 36.90
CA LYS A 46 -23.32 -21.91 36.43
C LYS A 46 -24.08 -21.57 35.15
N ASP A 47 -24.47 -20.31 35.00
CA ASP A 47 -25.09 -19.82 33.76
C ASP A 47 -24.13 -19.98 32.59
N PHE A 48 -24.63 -20.48 31.47
CA PHE A 48 -23.82 -20.85 30.31
C PHE A 48 -23.61 -19.67 29.38
N TRP A 49 -22.82 -18.72 29.87
CA TRP A 49 -22.30 -17.57 29.15
C TRP A 49 -20.83 -17.36 29.53
N PHE A 50 -20.06 -16.72 28.68
CA PHE A 50 -18.63 -16.53 28.89
C PHE A 50 -18.09 -15.36 28.08
N VAL A 51 -16.93 -14.87 28.50
CA VAL A 51 -16.07 -13.99 27.71
C VAL A 51 -14.71 -14.66 27.60
N ARG A 52 -14.17 -14.71 26.39
CA ARG A 52 -12.83 -15.19 26.10
C ARG A 52 -12.02 -14.06 25.49
N GLU A 53 -10.99 -13.63 26.21
CA GLU A 53 -10.08 -12.58 25.76
C GLU A 53 -8.82 -13.19 25.15
N TYR A 54 -8.26 -12.52 24.14
CA TYR A 54 -7.05 -12.95 23.47
C TYR A 54 -6.34 -11.76 22.83
N GLU A 55 -5.01 -11.84 22.73
CA GLU A 55 -4.25 -10.82 22.01
C GLU A 55 -4.66 -10.77 20.52
N THR A 56 -4.79 -9.56 19.97
CA THR A 56 -4.99 -9.39 18.54
C THR A 56 -3.82 -9.98 17.76
N ALA A 57 -4.10 -10.78 16.73
CA ALA A 57 -3.04 -11.33 15.89
C ALA A 57 -2.31 -10.24 15.10
N LYS A 58 -0.98 -10.26 15.11
CA LYS A 58 -0.15 -9.36 14.31
C LYS A 58 0.00 -9.87 12.87
N SER A 59 0.25 -8.96 11.92
CA SER A 59 0.60 -9.32 10.55
C SER A 59 1.99 -10.00 10.49
N GLN A 60 2.31 -10.64 9.37
CA GLN A 60 3.59 -11.33 9.19
C GLN A 60 4.76 -10.38 8.83
N LEU A 61 4.55 -9.07 8.85
CA LEU A 61 5.51 -8.05 8.37
C LEU A 61 6.83 -8.10 9.15
N ASP A 62 6.79 -8.03 10.48
CA ASP A 62 8.00 -8.04 11.32
C ASP A 62 8.85 -9.30 11.10
N ARG A 63 8.19 -10.47 11.02
CA ARG A 63 8.84 -11.75 10.74
C ARG A 63 9.48 -11.76 9.35
N ARG A 64 8.87 -11.12 8.36
CA ARG A 64 9.44 -10.95 7.01
C ARG A 64 10.68 -10.06 7.07
N THR A 65 10.63 -8.92 7.75
CA THR A 65 11.75 -7.98 7.91
C THR A 65 12.97 -8.66 8.56
N HIS A 66 12.78 -9.35 9.69
CA HIS A 66 13.86 -10.09 10.35
C HIS A 66 14.45 -11.20 9.46
N ARG A 67 13.61 -11.91 8.70
CA ARG A 67 14.05 -12.96 7.76
C ARG A 67 14.90 -12.39 6.64
N ILE A 68 14.52 -11.23 6.08
CA ILE A 68 15.30 -10.54 5.05
C ILE A 68 16.67 -10.11 5.61
N ALA A 69 16.70 -9.49 6.78
CA ALA A 69 17.94 -9.07 7.43
C ALA A 69 18.88 -10.26 7.67
N LYS A 70 18.36 -11.37 8.22
CA LYS A 70 19.14 -12.60 8.44
C LYS A 70 19.72 -13.16 7.14
N ARG A 71 18.94 -13.23 6.07
CA ARG A 71 19.40 -13.69 4.75
C ARG A 71 20.48 -12.78 4.17
N ARG A 72 20.31 -11.46 4.25
CA ARG A 72 21.31 -10.48 3.81
C ARG A 72 22.63 -10.69 4.56
N LEU A 73 22.59 -10.83 5.88
CA LEU A 73 23.75 -11.10 6.72
C LEU A 73 24.44 -12.43 6.38
N GLN A 74 23.68 -13.51 6.17
CA GLN A 74 24.24 -14.81 5.79
C GLN A 74 24.93 -14.77 4.43
N ARG A 75 24.29 -14.17 3.42
CA ARG A 75 24.88 -13.99 2.08
C ARG A 75 26.12 -13.12 2.13
N HIS A 76 26.11 -12.09 2.98
CA HIS A 76 27.27 -11.26 3.22
C HIS A 76 28.43 -12.07 3.80
N LYS A 77 28.21 -12.80 4.90
CA LYS A 77 29.21 -13.70 5.48
C LYS A 77 29.76 -14.72 4.47
N ALA A 78 28.92 -15.28 3.60
CA ALA A 78 29.36 -16.21 2.56
C ALA A 78 30.30 -15.54 1.53
N ARG A 79 29.99 -14.33 1.06
CA ARG A 79 30.87 -13.58 0.16
C ARG A 79 32.21 -13.25 0.82
N ILE A 80 32.18 -12.74 2.05
CA ILE A 80 33.38 -12.40 2.83
C ILE A 80 34.21 -13.67 3.10
N GLY A 81 33.57 -14.81 3.37
CA GLY A 81 34.23 -16.10 3.53
C GLY A 81 34.97 -16.56 2.27
N LEU A 82 34.35 -16.43 1.09
CA LEU A 82 35.00 -16.75 -0.19
C LEU A 82 36.19 -15.83 -0.48
N ILE A 83 36.04 -14.53 -0.22
CA ILE A 83 37.16 -13.58 -0.36
C ILE A 83 38.27 -13.92 0.62
N ARG A 84 37.96 -14.21 1.89
CA ARG A 84 38.95 -14.69 2.87
C ARG A 84 39.69 -15.93 2.37
N SER A 85 38.99 -16.93 1.80
CA SER A 85 39.66 -18.14 1.31
C SER A 85 40.61 -17.88 0.15
N TYR A 86 40.31 -16.94 -0.75
CA TYR A 86 41.22 -16.62 -1.87
C TYR A 86 42.51 -15.95 -1.39
N PHE A 87 42.46 -15.15 -0.34
CA PHE A 87 43.61 -14.42 0.20
C PHE A 87 44.34 -15.19 1.32
N ALA A 88 43.78 -16.30 1.81
CA ALA A 88 44.19 -16.91 3.06
C ALA A 88 45.64 -17.41 3.04
N GLU A 89 46.03 -18.12 1.97
CA GLU A 89 47.37 -18.70 1.87
C GLU A 89 48.46 -17.63 1.93
N ASP A 90 48.33 -16.59 1.11
CA ASP A 90 49.28 -15.49 1.02
C ASP A 90 49.30 -14.65 2.32
N ILE A 91 48.14 -14.25 2.84
CA ILE A 91 48.07 -13.46 4.09
C ILE A 91 48.63 -14.23 5.28
N LEU A 92 48.26 -15.50 5.47
CA LEU A 92 48.67 -16.26 6.66
C LEU A 92 50.14 -16.65 6.62
N LYS A 93 50.75 -16.71 5.43
CA LYS A 93 52.20 -16.90 5.29
C LYS A 93 52.99 -15.74 5.90
N HIS A 94 52.52 -14.51 5.72
CA HIS A 94 53.18 -13.30 6.24
C HIS A 94 52.68 -12.91 7.64
N ASP A 95 51.43 -13.20 7.96
CA ASP A 95 50.78 -12.80 9.22
C ASP A 95 49.72 -13.81 9.68
N PRO A 96 50.14 -14.85 10.43
CA PRO A 96 49.25 -15.93 10.88
C PRO A 96 48.11 -15.48 11.79
N LEU A 97 48.20 -14.29 12.39
CA LEU A 97 47.24 -13.78 13.37
C LEU A 97 46.28 -12.72 12.78
N PHE A 98 46.43 -12.36 11.50
CA PHE A 98 45.67 -11.29 10.85
C PHE A 98 44.15 -11.45 11.00
N TYR A 99 43.59 -12.59 10.59
CA TYR A 99 42.13 -12.81 10.69
C TYR A 99 41.65 -12.94 12.13
N ILE A 100 42.49 -13.46 13.04
CA ILE A 100 42.17 -13.54 14.47
C ILE A 100 42.03 -12.13 15.04
N ARG A 101 42.94 -11.20 14.71
CA ARG A 101 42.84 -9.78 15.10
C ARG A 101 41.55 -9.15 14.57
N GLN A 102 41.23 -9.38 13.29
CA GLN A 102 40.00 -8.84 12.69
C GLN A 102 38.74 -9.33 13.40
N ASP A 103 38.63 -10.63 13.68
CA ASP A 103 37.46 -11.23 14.33
C ASP A 103 37.33 -10.82 15.82
N ASN A 104 38.44 -10.44 16.45
CA ASN A 104 38.51 -9.95 17.84
C ASN A 104 38.48 -8.41 17.97
N SER A 105 38.42 -7.66 16.87
CA SER A 105 38.49 -6.18 16.85
C SER A 105 37.40 -5.47 17.68
N LYS A 106 36.29 -6.14 17.97
CA LYS A 106 35.18 -5.63 18.77
C LYS A 106 35.40 -5.73 20.29
N TYR A 107 36.40 -6.47 20.73
CA TYR A 107 36.67 -6.73 22.15
C TYR A 107 37.69 -5.73 22.71
N TYR A 108 37.61 -5.47 24.02
CA TYR A 108 38.69 -4.80 24.74
C TYR A 108 39.93 -5.69 24.76
N HIS A 109 41.11 -5.10 24.94
CA HIS A 109 42.39 -5.83 24.85
C HIS A 109 42.43 -7.06 25.78
N GLU A 110 41.92 -6.93 27.00
CA GLU A 110 41.83 -8.01 27.99
C GLU A 110 40.85 -9.14 27.62
N ASP A 111 39.91 -8.89 26.71
CA ASP A 111 38.90 -9.85 26.25
C ASP A 111 39.26 -10.46 24.87
N LYS A 112 40.39 -10.04 24.27
CA LYS A 112 40.90 -10.60 23.00
C LYS A 112 41.48 -12.00 23.23
N ASP A 113 41.56 -12.79 22.15
CA ASP A 113 42.29 -14.06 22.14
C ASP A 113 43.70 -13.88 22.71
N VAL A 114 44.14 -14.82 23.58
CA VAL A 114 45.41 -14.73 24.32
C VAL A 114 46.66 -14.61 23.44
N ARG A 115 46.57 -15.00 22.16
CA ARG A 115 47.65 -14.83 21.18
C ARG A 115 47.81 -13.38 20.72
N LEU A 116 46.82 -12.52 20.96
CA LEU A 116 46.82 -11.11 20.56
C LEU A 116 47.41 -10.25 21.68
N THR A 117 48.72 -10.04 21.63
CA THR A 117 49.48 -9.34 22.68
C THR A 117 49.44 -7.82 22.57
N THR A 118 48.89 -7.26 21.49
CA THR A 118 48.80 -5.81 21.29
C THR A 118 47.35 -5.32 21.35
N LYS A 119 47.19 -4.00 21.54
CA LYS A 119 45.87 -3.34 21.47
C LYS A 119 45.36 -3.22 20.02
N ASP A 120 46.26 -3.33 19.04
CA ASP A 120 45.95 -3.21 17.62
C ASP A 120 45.00 -4.32 17.15
N SER A 121 44.24 -4.02 16.11
CA SER A 121 43.13 -4.83 15.61
C SER A 121 43.25 -5.14 14.13
N ILE A 122 44.16 -4.48 13.40
CA ILE A 122 44.43 -4.71 11.99
C ILE A 122 45.89 -5.11 11.80
N PHE A 123 46.85 -4.25 12.12
CA PHE A 123 48.29 -4.47 11.95
C PHE A 123 49.02 -4.51 13.28
N ALA A 124 49.98 -5.43 13.40
CA ALA A 124 50.79 -5.61 14.60
C ALA A 124 52.20 -6.08 14.22
N ASP A 125 52.69 -5.58 13.08
CA ASP A 125 54.01 -5.89 12.54
C ASP A 125 55.09 -5.12 13.33
N PRO A 126 56.34 -5.59 13.36
CA PRO A 126 57.42 -4.87 14.04
C PRO A 126 57.57 -3.44 13.50
N GLY A 127 57.31 -2.45 14.36
CA GLY A 127 57.38 -1.03 14.01
C GLY A 127 56.22 -0.50 13.17
N TYR A 128 55.16 -1.29 12.97
CA TYR A 128 54.00 -0.91 12.15
C TYR A 128 52.70 -1.48 12.74
N GLY A 129 51.93 -0.63 13.44
CA GLY A 129 50.64 -0.97 14.03
C GLY A 129 49.46 -0.17 13.43
N ASP A 130 48.29 -0.26 14.06
CA ASP A 130 47.09 0.45 13.58
C ASP A 130 47.27 1.97 13.57
N LYS A 131 48.14 2.50 14.44
CA LYS A 131 48.43 3.92 14.53
C LYS A 131 49.18 4.41 13.29
N GLU A 132 50.20 3.68 12.86
CA GLU A 132 51.00 3.99 11.68
C GLU A 132 50.13 3.86 10.42
N TYR A 133 49.38 2.76 10.29
CA TYR A 133 48.44 2.53 9.18
C TYR A 133 47.42 3.67 9.00
N LEU A 134 46.91 4.22 10.10
CA LEU A 134 45.93 5.32 10.11
C LEU A 134 46.57 6.72 10.20
N ASP A 135 47.89 6.82 10.05
CA ASP A 135 48.58 8.11 10.05
C ASP A 135 48.17 8.94 8.83
N ASP A 136 48.14 10.26 9.00
CA ASP A 136 47.84 11.21 7.92
C ASP A 136 48.81 11.09 6.72
N LYS A 137 50.00 10.52 6.92
CA LYS A 137 51.01 10.28 5.87
C LYS A 137 50.83 8.97 5.12
N GLU A 138 49.95 8.08 5.60
CA GLU A 138 49.73 6.78 5.02
C GLU A 138 48.27 6.64 4.53
N TYR A 139 47.38 6.05 5.32
CA TYR A 139 45.98 5.86 4.94
C TYR A 139 45.02 6.32 6.04
N PRO A 140 44.81 7.64 6.20
CA PRO A 140 43.92 8.17 7.25
C PRO A 140 42.46 7.72 7.09
N THR A 141 42.07 7.31 5.88
CA THR A 141 40.77 6.70 5.61
C THR A 141 40.89 5.58 4.58
N ILE A 142 39.93 4.64 4.57
CA ILE A 142 39.90 3.52 3.61
C ILE A 142 39.90 3.95 2.14
N PHE A 143 39.44 5.17 1.85
CA PHE A 143 39.45 5.72 0.50
C PHE A 143 40.86 6.14 0.04
N HIS A 144 41.74 6.51 0.97
CA HIS A 144 43.16 6.75 0.66
C HIS A 144 43.85 5.45 0.26
N LEU A 145 43.59 4.37 1.00
CA LEU A 145 44.12 3.05 0.65
C LEU A 145 43.60 2.58 -0.73
N ARG A 146 42.29 2.71 -0.97
CA ARG A 146 41.69 2.37 -2.26
C ARG A 146 42.27 3.21 -3.40
N GLN A 147 42.48 4.52 -3.18
CA GLN A 147 43.11 5.40 -4.17
C GLN A 147 44.56 5.00 -4.45
N ALA A 148 45.34 4.63 -3.44
CA ALA A 148 46.71 4.17 -3.61
C ALA A 148 46.79 2.88 -4.43
N LEU A 149 45.92 1.90 -4.16
CA LEU A 149 45.79 0.68 -4.96
C LEU A 149 45.32 0.97 -6.40
N LEU A 150 44.34 1.87 -6.55
CA LEU A 150 43.79 2.30 -7.84
C LEU A 150 44.83 2.98 -8.74
N ARG A 151 45.75 3.74 -8.14
CA ARG A 151 46.83 4.48 -8.84
C ARG A 151 48.15 3.71 -8.87
N ASP A 152 48.16 2.46 -8.42
CA ASP A 152 49.34 1.58 -8.38
C ASP A 152 50.54 2.22 -7.65
N GLN A 153 50.26 2.85 -6.51
CA GLN A 153 51.25 3.58 -5.69
C GLN A 153 51.93 2.71 -4.63
N ILE A 154 51.39 1.52 -4.37
CA ILE A 154 51.95 0.57 -3.40
C ILE A 154 52.83 -0.41 -4.18
N LYS A 155 54.14 -0.32 -4.00
CA LYS A 155 55.14 -1.15 -4.71
C LYS A 155 56.03 -1.84 -3.70
N ASP A 156 56.43 -3.08 -4.01
CA ASP A 156 57.39 -3.86 -3.22
C ASP A 156 57.06 -3.92 -1.72
N GLU A 157 55.77 -4.15 -1.41
CA GLU A 157 55.22 -4.08 -0.05
C GLU A 157 54.69 -5.44 0.41
N GLU A 158 55.31 -6.02 1.44
CA GLU A 158 54.93 -7.32 2.01
C GLU A 158 53.50 -7.33 2.61
N ARG A 159 52.95 -6.15 2.92
CA ARG A 159 51.56 -5.97 3.38
C ARG A 159 50.54 -5.87 2.24
N TYR A 160 50.95 -5.87 0.97
CA TYR A 160 50.08 -5.56 -0.18
C TYR A 160 48.79 -6.41 -0.20
N SER A 161 48.91 -7.71 0.03
CA SER A 161 47.77 -8.63 0.09
C SER A 161 46.77 -8.32 1.21
N ARG A 162 47.27 -7.92 2.39
CA ARG A 162 46.46 -7.47 3.53
C ARG A 162 45.75 -6.15 3.20
N PHE A 163 46.45 -5.20 2.57
CA PHE A 163 45.87 -3.94 2.12
C PHE A 163 44.76 -4.13 1.07
N LEU A 164 45.03 -4.94 0.05
CA LEU A 164 44.05 -5.26 -0.99
C LEU A 164 42.82 -5.96 -0.40
N TYR A 165 43.02 -6.93 0.50
CA TYR A 165 41.94 -7.59 1.20
C TYR A 165 41.05 -6.58 1.96
N LEU A 166 41.64 -5.67 2.74
CA LEU A 166 40.88 -4.66 3.49
C LEU A 166 40.07 -3.73 2.56
N ALA A 167 40.67 -3.30 1.44
CA ALA A 167 39.99 -2.49 0.43
C ALA A 167 38.79 -3.24 -0.18
N ILE A 168 38.97 -4.50 -0.59
CA ILE A 168 37.91 -5.32 -1.18
C ILE A 168 36.78 -5.53 -0.16
N ILE A 169 37.09 -5.93 1.08
CA ILE A 169 36.07 -6.12 2.12
C ILE A 169 35.26 -4.84 2.36
N ASN A 170 35.93 -3.67 2.42
CA ASN A 170 35.24 -2.39 2.53
C ASN A 170 34.26 -2.15 1.37
N MET A 171 34.66 -2.46 0.13
CA MET A 171 33.78 -2.33 -1.01
C MET A 171 32.59 -3.29 -0.92
N PHE A 172 32.77 -4.53 -0.45
CA PHE A 172 31.67 -5.49 -0.27
C PHE A 172 30.67 -5.09 0.83
N GLU A 173 31.11 -4.42 1.88
CA GLU A 173 30.24 -3.81 2.90
C GLU A 173 29.40 -2.65 2.32
N HIS A 174 29.95 -1.92 1.35
CA HIS A 174 29.36 -0.73 0.76
C HIS A 174 29.18 -0.85 -0.76
N ARG A 175 28.68 -1.99 -1.25
CA ARG A 175 28.67 -2.35 -2.68
C ARG A 175 27.67 -1.58 -3.58
N GLY A 176 27.04 -0.54 -3.07
CA GLY A 176 26.02 0.23 -3.79
C GLY A 176 24.70 -0.51 -4.07
N HIS A 177 23.76 0.19 -4.71
CA HIS A 177 22.45 -0.35 -5.12
C HIS A 177 22.46 -0.90 -6.56
N PHE A 178 21.47 -1.72 -6.90
CA PHE A 178 21.33 -2.40 -8.20
C PHE A 178 20.10 -1.91 -8.99
N LEU A 179 19.78 -0.61 -8.89
CA LEU A 179 18.55 -0.04 -9.49
C LEU A 179 18.75 0.47 -10.93
N LEU A 180 19.99 0.81 -11.31
CA LEU A 180 20.32 1.22 -12.68
C LEU A 180 20.63 -0.01 -13.52
N ASN A 181 20.13 -0.03 -14.76
CA ASN A 181 20.25 -1.16 -15.68
C ASN A 181 21.73 -1.57 -15.84
N THR A 182 22.03 -2.85 -15.71
CA THR A 182 23.40 -3.37 -15.58
C THR A 182 24.09 -3.72 -16.91
N GLU A 183 23.44 -3.44 -18.05
CA GLU A 183 23.99 -3.81 -19.36
C GLU A 183 25.17 -2.91 -19.80
N SER A 184 25.28 -1.67 -19.30
CA SER A 184 26.43 -0.79 -19.55
C SER A 184 27.42 -0.78 -18.38
N SER A 185 28.72 -0.81 -18.70
CA SER A 185 29.81 -0.70 -17.72
C SER A 185 29.96 0.70 -17.11
N ASP A 186 29.51 1.73 -17.84
CA ASP A 186 29.68 3.13 -17.46
C ASP A 186 28.33 3.80 -17.21
N LEU A 187 28.34 4.75 -16.27
CA LEU A 187 27.24 5.69 -16.07
C LEU A 187 27.21 6.64 -17.26
N ASN A 188 26.12 6.63 -18.03
CA ASN A 188 25.86 7.66 -19.03
C ASN A 188 24.51 8.31 -18.78
N ALA A 189 24.35 9.55 -19.24
CA ALA A 189 23.09 10.28 -19.15
C ALA A 189 21.96 9.58 -19.93
N ASP A 190 22.31 8.72 -20.89
CA ASP A 190 21.32 7.98 -21.67
C ASP A 190 20.63 6.88 -20.82
N MET A 191 21.23 6.41 -19.72
CA MET A 191 20.61 5.48 -18.76
C MET A 191 19.36 6.06 -18.10
N ILE A 192 19.27 7.39 -18.02
CA ILE A 192 18.16 8.11 -17.41
C ILE A 192 17.38 8.93 -18.45
N LYS A 193 17.58 8.69 -19.75
CA LYS A 193 16.94 9.47 -20.81
C LYS A 193 15.41 9.44 -20.70
N ASP A 194 14.82 8.25 -20.66
CA ASP A 194 13.37 8.09 -20.56
C ASP A 194 12.80 8.75 -19.29
N VAL A 195 13.53 8.61 -18.17
CA VAL A 195 13.17 9.22 -16.88
C VAL A 195 13.24 10.74 -16.96
N GLY A 196 14.33 11.28 -17.51
CA GLY A 196 14.56 12.69 -17.69
C GLY A 196 13.50 13.32 -18.59
N GLU A 197 13.17 12.69 -19.72
CA GLU A 197 12.11 13.14 -20.62
C GLU A 197 10.73 13.12 -19.94
N LEU A 198 10.41 12.07 -19.17
CA LEU A 198 9.16 11.99 -18.39
C LEU A 198 9.07 13.09 -17.33
N VAL A 199 10.17 13.38 -16.62
CA VAL A 199 10.22 14.46 -15.63
C VAL A 199 10.04 15.81 -16.30
N MET A 200 10.68 16.03 -17.46
CA MET A 200 10.52 17.26 -18.23
C MET A 200 9.08 17.48 -18.66
N ASN A 201 8.44 16.44 -19.19
CA ASN A 201 7.02 16.51 -19.57
C ASN A 201 6.13 16.81 -18.34
N ALA A 202 6.47 16.25 -17.19
CA ALA A 202 5.74 16.52 -15.96
C ALA A 202 5.94 17.95 -15.43
N ILE A 203 7.06 18.62 -15.71
CA ILE A 203 7.33 20.00 -15.28
C ILE A 203 6.73 21.01 -16.26
N CYS A 204 6.89 20.79 -17.57
CA CYS A 204 6.49 21.72 -18.62
C CYS A 204 5.00 21.61 -19.03
N GLY A 205 4.35 20.49 -18.73
CA GLY A 205 2.98 20.21 -19.19
C GLY A 205 2.92 19.75 -20.65
N VAL A 206 1.74 19.87 -21.29
CA VAL A 206 1.49 19.45 -22.70
C VAL A 206 2.01 20.48 -23.72
N SER A 207 2.55 21.59 -23.25
CA SER A 207 3.16 22.65 -24.05
C SER A 207 4.45 22.14 -24.70
N GLU A 208 4.63 22.38 -26.01
CA GLU A 208 5.85 22.01 -26.73
C GLU A 208 7.10 22.54 -26.03
N TYR A 209 8.14 21.70 -25.98
CA TYR A 209 9.45 22.01 -25.44
C TYR A 209 9.92 23.41 -25.86
N GLY A 210 10.19 24.28 -24.88
CA GLY A 210 11.32 25.20 -25.05
C GLY A 210 12.58 24.36 -25.27
N SER A 211 13.62 24.90 -25.91
CA SER A 211 14.85 24.16 -26.27
C SER A 211 15.65 23.52 -25.12
N VAL A 212 15.11 23.52 -23.90
CA VAL A 212 15.75 23.07 -22.66
C VAL A 212 15.62 21.56 -22.51
N THR A 213 16.77 20.90 -22.41
CA THR A 213 16.86 19.45 -22.24
C THR A 213 16.97 19.04 -20.77
N TYR A 214 16.63 17.79 -20.45
CA TYR A 214 16.84 17.25 -19.08
C TYR A 214 18.32 17.27 -18.67
N LYS A 215 19.26 17.20 -19.62
CA LYS A 215 20.71 17.27 -19.38
C LYS A 215 21.12 18.62 -18.81
N GLU A 216 20.56 19.72 -19.33
CA GLU A 216 20.84 21.06 -18.83
C GLU A 216 20.31 21.29 -17.40
N ILE A 217 19.23 20.59 -17.00
CA ILE A 217 18.74 20.65 -15.62
C ILE A 217 19.64 19.85 -14.70
N ILE A 218 20.12 18.68 -15.16
CA ILE A 218 21.11 17.90 -14.42
C ILE A 218 22.35 18.76 -14.13
N GLU A 219 22.87 19.49 -15.11
CA GLU A 219 24.02 20.40 -14.92
C GLU A 219 23.76 21.43 -13.79
N ILE A 220 22.57 22.03 -13.74
CA ILE A 220 22.18 22.96 -12.65
C ILE A 220 22.06 22.23 -11.31
N LEU A 221 21.51 21.02 -11.30
CA LEU A 221 21.35 20.21 -10.08
C LEU A 221 22.71 19.73 -9.54
N GLU A 222 23.68 19.50 -10.40
CA GLU A 222 25.05 19.10 -10.06
C GLU A 222 25.87 20.24 -9.44
N ASP A 223 25.64 21.48 -9.86
CA ASP A 223 26.45 22.63 -9.45
C ASP A 223 26.39 22.88 -7.94
N LYS A 224 27.49 22.59 -7.24
CA LYS A 224 27.56 22.80 -5.79
C LYS A 224 27.84 24.26 -5.39
N ASN A 225 28.13 25.15 -6.33
CA ASN A 225 28.49 26.55 -6.05
C ASN A 225 27.28 27.45 -5.82
N ILE A 226 26.08 26.94 -6.03
CA ILE A 226 24.82 27.64 -5.85
C ILE A 226 23.92 26.90 -4.86
N SER A 227 23.14 27.66 -4.08
CA SER A 227 22.21 27.11 -3.10
C SER A 227 21.03 26.40 -3.78
N ARG A 228 20.34 25.51 -3.05
CA ARG A 228 19.12 24.84 -3.55
C ARG A 228 18.05 25.84 -4.01
N THR A 229 17.94 26.97 -3.33
CA THR A 229 17.04 28.06 -3.73
C THR A 229 17.45 28.67 -5.06
N ALA A 230 18.75 28.94 -5.25
CA ALA A 230 19.27 29.46 -6.51
C ALA A 230 19.11 28.46 -7.67
N LYS A 231 19.34 27.16 -7.45
CA LYS A 231 19.06 26.10 -8.43
C LYS A 231 17.61 26.13 -8.88
N LYS A 232 16.69 26.17 -7.91
CA LYS A 232 15.25 26.22 -8.17
C LYS A 232 14.87 27.48 -8.98
N ASP A 233 15.44 28.64 -8.65
CA ASP A 233 15.18 29.88 -9.40
C ASP A 233 15.79 29.85 -10.82
N GLN A 234 16.99 29.28 -11.00
CA GLN A 234 17.62 29.11 -12.33
C GLN A 234 16.84 28.13 -13.22
N ILE A 235 16.45 26.97 -12.70
CA ILE A 235 15.63 25.99 -13.44
C ILE A 235 14.30 26.61 -13.84
N ALA A 236 13.63 27.31 -12.91
CA ALA A 236 12.37 27.98 -13.21
C ALA A 236 12.52 29.05 -14.30
N SER A 237 13.58 29.87 -14.25
CA SER A 237 13.84 30.89 -15.27
C SER A 237 14.21 30.29 -16.62
N LYS A 238 14.93 29.17 -16.65
CA LYS A 238 15.35 28.51 -17.89
C LYS A 238 14.17 27.87 -18.62
N ILE A 239 13.22 27.31 -17.87
CA ILE A 239 11.98 26.70 -18.41
C ILE A 239 10.86 27.74 -18.60
N ASP A 240 11.08 29.01 -18.25
CA ASP A 240 10.08 30.10 -18.26
C ASP A 240 8.85 29.85 -17.35
N ILE A 241 9.06 29.20 -16.20
CA ILE A 241 8.01 28.96 -15.19
C ILE A 241 7.90 30.16 -14.26
N LYS A 242 6.69 30.75 -14.22
CA LYS A 242 6.38 31.92 -13.40
C LYS A 242 6.15 31.52 -11.94
N LYS A 243 6.43 32.44 -11.00
CA LYS A 243 6.17 32.23 -9.56
C LYS A 243 4.69 31.95 -9.23
N SER A 244 3.77 32.34 -10.11
CA SER A 244 2.33 32.04 -9.99
C SER A 244 1.99 30.57 -10.27
N GLU A 245 2.84 29.85 -11.01
CA GLU A 245 2.67 28.44 -11.38
C GLU A 245 3.13 27.52 -10.25
N LYS A 246 2.31 27.48 -9.19
CA LYS A 246 2.68 26.84 -7.91
C LYS A 246 2.96 25.34 -8.06
N ALA A 247 2.22 24.63 -8.91
CA ALA A 247 2.38 23.19 -9.09
C ALA A 247 3.75 22.84 -9.70
N GLN A 248 4.13 23.54 -10.77
CA GLN A 248 5.41 23.39 -11.46
C GLN A 248 6.57 23.82 -10.56
N MET A 249 6.42 24.94 -9.84
CA MET A 249 7.41 25.41 -8.87
C MET A 249 7.64 24.37 -7.76
N GLU A 250 6.60 23.66 -7.32
CA GLU A 250 6.72 22.60 -6.32
C GLU A 250 7.42 21.35 -6.86
N ARG A 251 7.24 21.01 -8.15
CA ARG A 251 8.02 19.96 -8.84
C ARG A 251 9.50 20.32 -8.92
N ILE A 252 9.82 21.57 -9.27
CA ILE A 252 11.21 22.05 -9.31
C ILE A 252 11.83 22.04 -7.90
N LYS A 253 11.11 22.48 -6.87
CA LYS A 253 11.58 22.37 -5.47
C LYS A 253 11.93 20.93 -5.11
N CYS A 254 11.06 19.99 -5.48
CA CYS A 254 11.26 18.56 -5.23
C CYS A 254 12.54 18.06 -5.92
N LEU A 255 12.74 18.40 -7.21
CA LEU A 255 13.96 18.08 -7.94
C LEU A 255 15.23 18.68 -7.34
N CYS A 256 15.15 19.88 -6.75
CA CYS A 256 16.26 20.49 -6.04
C CYS A 256 16.54 19.86 -4.67
N GLY A 257 15.84 18.77 -4.30
CA GLY A 257 15.96 18.11 -3.01
C GLY A 257 15.43 18.95 -1.84
N MET A 258 14.55 19.92 -2.09
CA MET A 258 13.88 20.72 -1.06
C MET A 258 12.61 20.01 -0.59
N GLU A 259 12.09 20.38 0.59
CA GLU A 259 10.77 19.90 1.04
C GLU A 259 9.68 20.46 0.13
N ALA A 260 8.99 19.56 -0.57
CA ALA A 260 7.89 19.85 -1.47
C ALA A 260 6.55 19.33 -0.91
N ASP A 261 5.44 19.99 -1.25
CA ASP A 261 4.07 19.56 -0.92
C ASP A 261 3.42 18.88 -2.13
N ALA A 262 3.25 17.55 -2.07
CA ALA A 262 2.64 16.80 -3.18
C ALA A 262 1.23 17.27 -3.52
N ARG A 263 0.52 17.91 -2.56
CA ARG A 263 -0.81 18.49 -2.80
C ARG A 263 -0.77 19.63 -3.79
N VAL A 264 0.20 20.52 -3.61
CA VAL A 264 0.41 21.65 -4.50
C VAL A 264 0.98 21.16 -5.83
N MET A 265 1.92 20.21 -5.77
CA MET A 265 2.58 19.63 -6.93
C MET A 265 1.60 19.05 -7.95
N PHE A 266 0.59 18.31 -7.48
CA PHE A 266 -0.38 17.60 -8.32
C PHE A 266 -1.80 18.16 -8.26
N GLU A 267 -1.96 19.31 -7.60
CA GLU A 267 -3.26 19.99 -7.43
C GLU A 267 -4.32 19.04 -6.84
N ILE A 268 -3.93 18.24 -5.86
CA ILE A 268 -4.82 17.30 -5.18
C ILE A 268 -5.39 17.90 -3.90
N GLU A 269 -6.70 17.72 -3.70
CA GLU A 269 -7.37 18.10 -2.47
C GLU A 269 -7.08 17.08 -1.37
N ALA A 270 -6.13 17.39 -0.48
CA ALA A 270 -5.84 16.61 0.72
C ALA A 270 -5.71 17.50 1.96
N ASP A 271 -6.30 17.06 3.08
CA ASP A 271 -6.37 17.84 4.33
C ASP A 271 -4.99 18.08 4.96
N GLU A 272 -4.13 17.06 4.94
CA GLU A 272 -2.81 17.10 5.56
C GLU A 272 -1.71 17.30 4.54
N LYS A 273 -0.65 18.00 4.94
CA LYS A 273 0.52 18.24 4.10
C LYS A 273 1.23 16.92 3.79
N ILE A 274 1.24 16.56 2.50
CA ILE A 274 1.99 15.41 2.01
C ILE A 274 3.39 15.89 1.66
N LYS A 275 4.31 15.71 2.59
CA LYS A 275 5.69 16.20 2.46
C LYS A 275 6.52 15.23 1.64
N ILE A 276 7.20 15.74 0.62
CA ILE A 276 8.19 15.01 -0.16
C ILE A 276 9.55 15.65 0.11
N ALA A 277 10.48 14.90 0.68
CA ALA A 277 11.83 15.39 0.98
C ALA A 277 12.86 14.28 0.72
N PHE A 278 13.41 14.23 -0.50
CA PHE A 278 14.30 13.15 -0.95
C PHE A 278 15.55 12.93 -0.07
N GLN A 279 15.97 13.93 0.70
CA GLN A 279 17.12 13.83 1.60
C GLN A 279 16.81 13.17 2.96
N GLN A 280 15.53 13.08 3.34
CA GLN A 280 15.14 12.52 4.64
C GLN A 280 15.08 11.00 4.56
N ALA A 281 15.69 10.31 5.53
CA ALA A 281 15.65 8.85 5.59
C ALA A 281 14.22 8.29 5.64
N ALA A 282 13.28 9.03 6.25
CA ALA A 282 11.87 8.67 6.35
C ALA A 282 11.17 8.57 4.98
N PHE A 283 11.66 9.26 3.94
CA PHE A 283 11.05 9.20 2.61
C PHE A 283 10.97 7.76 2.07
N GLU A 284 11.97 6.92 2.36
CA GLU A 284 11.97 5.52 1.94
C GLU A 284 10.92 4.67 2.67
N ASP A 285 10.63 5.01 3.93
CA ASP A 285 9.65 4.32 4.76
C ASP A 285 8.21 4.79 4.45
N GLU A 286 8.03 6.02 3.98
CA GLU A 286 6.74 6.65 3.69
C GLU A 286 6.23 6.39 2.25
N LYS A 287 6.99 5.68 1.41
CA LYS A 287 6.67 5.45 -0.02
C LYS A 287 5.27 4.89 -0.26
N GLU A 288 4.93 3.81 0.44
CA GLU A 288 3.64 3.11 0.28
C GLU A 288 2.47 4.00 0.74
N GLU A 289 2.67 4.80 1.79
CA GLU A 289 1.68 5.74 2.31
C GLU A 289 1.45 6.91 1.35
N ILE A 290 2.53 7.48 0.81
CA ILE A 290 2.47 8.55 -0.19
C ILE A 290 1.75 8.05 -1.44
N GLU A 291 2.15 6.89 -1.98
CA GLU A 291 1.55 6.28 -3.17
C GLU A 291 0.05 6.04 -2.97
N ALA A 292 -0.35 5.48 -1.83
CA ALA A 292 -1.76 5.24 -1.50
C ALA A 292 -2.59 6.53 -1.47
N VAL A 293 -2.01 7.67 -1.08
CA VAL A 293 -2.72 8.94 -0.99
C VAL A 293 -2.79 9.67 -2.32
N ILE A 294 -1.71 9.70 -3.11
CA ILE A 294 -1.65 10.50 -4.34
C ILE A 294 -2.02 9.70 -5.61
N GLY A 295 -1.97 8.36 -5.53
CA GLY A 295 -2.21 7.44 -6.63
C GLY A 295 -0.94 7.07 -7.40
N GLU A 296 -0.92 5.84 -7.92
CA GLU A 296 0.22 5.20 -8.61
C GLU A 296 0.80 6.08 -9.74
N ASP A 297 -0.04 6.63 -10.62
CA ASP A 297 0.42 7.43 -11.76
C ASP A 297 1.18 8.70 -11.34
N ARG A 298 0.75 9.34 -10.25
CA ARG A 298 1.40 10.56 -9.72
C ARG A 298 2.64 10.20 -8.93
N TYR A 299 2.59 9.11 -8.18
CA TYR A 299 3.75 8.59 -7.46
C TYR A 299 4.89 8.20 -8.41
N LEU A 300 4.58 7.64 -9.59
CA LEU A 300 5.57 7.38 -10.63
C LEU A 300 6.34 8.65 -11.05
N ILE A 301 5.68 9.81 -11.08
CA ILE A 301 6.35 11.10 -11.36
C ILE A 301 7.33 11.46 -10.23
N ILE A 302 6.94 11.25 -8.96
CA ILE A 302 7.84 11.43 -7.80
C ILE A 302 9.03 10.49 -7.90
N GLU A 303 8.81 9.21 -8.23
CA GLU A 303 9.86 8.22 -8.38
C GLU A 303 10.85 8.60 -9.49
N ASN A 304 10.34 9.07 -10.64
CA ASN A 304 11.19 9.55 -11.73
C ASN A 304 11.97 10.82 -11.34
N MET A 305 11.35 11.77 -10.64
CA MET A 305 12.05 12.95 -10.11
C MET A 305 13.13 12.56 -9.11
N LYS A 306 12.88 11.55 -8.26
CA LYS A 306 13.87 11.01 -7.34
C LYS A 306 15.03 10.38 -8.08
N GLN A 307 14.78 9.58 -9.11
CA GLN A 307 15.85 8.97 -9.91
C GLN A 307 16.74 10.04 -10.57
N LEU A 308 16.14 11.11 -11.10
CA LEU A 308 16.88 12.24 -11.67
C LEU A 308 17.69 13.00 -10.60
N TYR A 309 17.08 13.25 -9.44
CA TYR A 309 17.76 13.85 -8.28
C TYR A 309 18.95 13.00 -7.83
N ASP A 310 18.72 11.71 -7.59
CA ASP A 310 19.72 10.74 -7.16
C ASP A 310 20.90 10.67 -8.15
N TYR A 311 20.62 10.65 -9.45
CA TYR A 311 21.65 10.72 -10.49
C TYR A 311 22.46 12.02 -10.41
N SER A 312 21.81 13.18 -10.27
CA SER A 312 22.51 14.47 -10.13
C SER A 312 23.38 14.51 -8.86
N GLN A 313 22.89 13.95 -7.74
CA GLN A 313 23.66 13.87 -6.50
C GLN A 313 24.87 12.95 -6.67
N LEU A 314 24.73 11.86 -7.42
CA LEU A 314 25.85 10.96 -7.72
C LEU A 314 26.95 11.67 -8.52
N GLN A 315 26.58 12.38 -9.59
CA GLN A 315 27.52 13.16 -10.40
C GLN A 315 28.19 14.26 -9.57
N SER A 316 27.40 14.93 -8.73
CA SER A 316 27.88 15.90 -7.76
C SER A 316 28.86 15.27 -6.75
N VAL A 317 28.62 14.04 -6.28
CA VAL A 317 29.55 13.30 -5.40
C VAL A 317 30.84 12.93 -6.13
N LEU A 318 30.76 12.48 -7.38
CA LEU A 318 31.93 12.19 -8.20
C LEU A 318 32.73 13.45 -8.54
N ASN A 319 32.08 14.62 -8.64
CA ASN A 319 32.73 15.92 -8.83
C ASN A 319 33.75 15.94 -9.99
N GLY A 320 33.43 15.26 -11.09
CA GLY A 320 34.30 15.12 -12.26
C GLY A 320 35.42 14.08 -12.14
N PHE A 321 35.55 13.38 -11.01
CA PHE A 321 36.49 12.27 -10.87
C PHE A 321 35.96 10.98 -11.53
N ASP A 322 36.88 10.23 -12.14
CA ASP A 322 36.58 8.93 -12.75
C ASP A 322 36.23 7.83 -11.75
N TYR A 323 36.74 7.96 -10.52
CA TYR A 323 36.62 6.98 -9.44
C TYR A 323 36.16 7.61 -8.13
N LEU A 324 35.34 6.88 -7.37
CA LEU A 324 34.74 7.39 -6.14
C LEU A 324 35.78 7.69 -5.06
N SER A 325 36.82 6.88 -4.95
CA SER A 325 37.87 7.09 -3.94
C SER A 325 38.57 8.44 -4.09
N ASP A 326 38.83 8.92 -5.31
CA ASP A 326 39.42 10.24 -5.54
C ASP A 326 38.53 11.36 -4.98
N ALA A 327 37.23 11.30 -5.28
CA ALA A 327 36.26 12.26 -4.77
C ALA A 327 36.16 12.22 -3.24
N ARG A 328 36.22 11.03 -2.63
CA ARG A 328 36.18 10.87 -1.17
C ARG A 328 37.44 11.40 -0.51
N VAL A 329 38.62 11.19 -1.08
CA VAL A 329 39.87 11.78 -0.58
C VAL A 329 39.78 13.31 -0.61
N GLN A 330 39.30 13.91 -1.70
CA GLN A 330 39.07 15.35 -1.76
C GLN A 330 38.10 15.85 -0.67
N MET A 331 37.03 15.09 -0.37
CA MET A 331 36.12 15.43 0.73
C MET A 331 36.81 15.39 2.11
N TYR A 332 37.76 14.49 2.32
CA TYR A 332 38.53 14.44 3.57
C TYR A 332 39.43 15.67 3.72
N GLU A 333 40.16 16.03 2.66
CA GLU A 333 41.01 17.23 2.67
C GLU A 333 40.19 18.49 2.91
N LYS A 334 39.05 18.64 2.22
CA LYS A 334 38.13 19.75 2.48
C LYS A 334 37.65 19.78 3.93
N HIS A 335 37.28 18.63 4.51
CA HIS A 335 36.88 18.57 5.92
C HIS A 335 38.02 19.03 6.84
N LYS A 336 39.24 18.60 6.57
CA LYS A 336 40.44 18.95 7.35
C LYS A 336 40.69 20.45 7.31
N GLU A 337 40.63 21.06 6.13
CA GLU A 337 40.75 22.51 5.92
C GLU A 337 39.62 23.29 6.63
N ASP A 338 38.37 22.90 6.41
CA ASP A 338 37.19 23.50 7.03
C ASP A 338 37.26 23.43 8.57
N LEU A 339 37.74 22.31 9.12
CA LEU A 339 37.89 22.14 10.57
C LEU A 339 39.00 23.03 11.13
N HIS A 340 40.09 23.20 10.40
CA HIS A 340 41.16 24.11 10.77
C HIS A 340 40.62 25.56 10.82
N LEU A 341 39.88 25.96 9.79
CA LEU A 341 39.24 27.27 9.72
C LEU A 341 38.25 27.50 10.88
N LEU A 342 37.38 26.53 11.16
CA LEU A 342 36.42 26.62 12.27
C LEU A 342 37.13 26.76 13.62
N LYS A 343 38.17 25.94 13.87
CA LYS A 343 38.96 26.02 15.11
C LYS A 343 39.69 27.35 15.23
N LYS A 344 40.20 27.92 14.13
CA LYS A 344 40.83 29.25 14.09
C LYS A 344 39.82 30.33 14.49
N VAL A 345 38.63 30.34 13.88
CA VAL A 345 37.57 31.32 14.19
C VAL A 345 37.11 31.22 15.64
N TYR A 346 36.86 30.01 16.16
CA TYR A 346 36.45 29.83 17.56
C TYR A 346 37.53 30.26 18.55
N ARG A 347 38.81 29.97 18.29
CA ARG A 347 39.91 30.41 19.18
C ARG A 347 40.12 31.91 19.16
N LYS A 348 39.89 32.55 18.01
CA LYS A 348 40.12 33.99 17.81
C LYS A 348 38.98 34.83 18.40
N ASN A 349 37.73 34.40 18.20
CA ASN A 349 36.57 35.25 18.38
C ASN A 349 35.63 34.82 19.53
N LEU A 350 35.85 33.66 20.16
CA LEU A 350 34.98 33.12 21.20
C LEU A 350 35.78 32.67 22.43
N ASP A 351 35.10 32.59 23.58
CA ASP A 351 35.71 32.15 24.83
C ASP A 351 36.13 30.68 24.82
N ARG A 352 37.13 30.37 25.64
CA ARG A 352 37.67 29.01 25.80
C ARG A 352 36.59 27.98 26.18
N GLU A 353 35.61 28.36 27.00
CA GLU A 353 34.49 27.48 27.36
C GLU A 353 33.60 27.10 26.17
N ILE A 354 33.37 28.02 25.22
CA ILE A 354 32.61 27.74 24.00
C ILE A 354 33.41 26.82 23.09
N TYR A 355 34.73 27.08 22.96
CA TYR A 355 35.63 26.20 22.23
C TYR A 355 35.63 24.77 22.80
N ASP A 356 35.77 24.62 24.11
CA ASP A 356 35.83 23.31 24.77
C ASP A 356 34.47 22.58 24.66
N ARG A 357 33.34 23.30 24.75
CA ARG A 357 32.02 22.73 24.47
C ARG A 357 31.89 22.21 23.04
N MET A 358 32.38 22.96 22.05
CA MET A 358 32.28 22.60 20.64
C MET A 358 33.20 21.44 20.25
N PHE A 359 34.42 21.37 20.79
CA PHE A 359 35.49 20.47 20.31
C PHE A 359 36.03 19.47 21.33
N ARG A 360 35.63 19.56 22.61
CA ARG A 360 36.16 18.70 23.70
C ARG A 360 35.07 18.15 24.62
N SER A 361 33.80 18.26 24.24
CA SER A 361 32.66 17.81 25.08
C SER A 361 31.70 16.89 24.30
N GLY A 362 30.90 16.09 25.01
CA GLY A 362 29.84 15.28 24.41
C GLY A 362 28.52 16.02 24.16
N GLU A 363 28.54 17.36 24.17
CA GLU A 363 27.32 18.17 24.05
C GLU A 363 26.62 17.97 22.69
N GLU A 364 25.29 17.94 22.69
CA GLU A 364 24.47 17.76 21.49
C GLU A 364 24.72 18.86 20.45
N GLY A 365 24.84 18.49 19.17
CA GLY A 365 25.10 19.45 18.08
C GLY A 365 26.52 20.00 18.03
N SER A 366 27.43 19.59 18.92
CA SER A 366 28.86 19.94 18.86
C SER A 366 29.59 19.22 17.72
N TYR A 367 30.84 19.62 17.42
CA TYR A 367 31.69 18.89 16.48
C TYR A 367 32.01 17.47 16.97
N CYS A 368 32.16 17.29 18.29
CA CYS A 368 32.31 15.97 18.91
C CYS A 368 31.09 15.08 18.69
N ALA A 369 29.87 15.62 18.84
CA ALA A 369 28.64 14.90 18.50
C ALA A 369 28.58 14.56 17.00
N TYR A 370 28.91 15.53 16.14
CA TYR A 370 28.95 15.33 14.70
C TYR A 370 29.92 14.22 14.29
N SER A 371 31.16 14.24 14.77
CA SER A 371 32.19 13.21 14.52
C SER A 371 31.98 11.92 15.34
N ASN A 372 31.10 11.95 16.34
CA ASN A 372 30.88 10.89 17.34
C ASN A 372 32.17 10.48 18.06
N SER A 373 33.00 11.48 18.42
CA SER A 373 34.30 11.29 19.05
C SER A 373 34.67 12.46 19.97
N THR A 374 35.23 12.16 21.13
CA THR A 374 35.76 13.14 22.11
C THR A 374 37.27 13.04 22.22
N ASN A 375 38.00 13.07 21.10
CA ASN A 375 39.44 12.79 21.04
C ASN A 375 40.31 13.89 21.71
N SER A 376 39.98 14.31 22.93
CA SER A 376 40.85 15.03 23.85
C SER A 376 41.45 14.03 24.84
N VAL A 377 42.78 14.08 24.95
CA VAL A 377 43.59 13.41 25.98
C VAL A 377 43.11 13.71 27.41
N ASP A 378 42.36 14.80 27.61
CA ASP A 378 41.79 15.20 28.91
C ASP A 378 40.36 14.66 29.16
N SER A 379 39.81 13.82 28.28
CA SER A 379 38.44 13.34 28.49
C SER A 379 38.40 12.22 29.55
N LEU A 380 37.54 12.37 30.55
CA LEU A 380 37.11 11.34 31.52
C LEU A 380 36.65 10.00 30.89
N ALA A 381 36.67 9.89 29.56
CA ALA A 381 36.35 8.72 28.77
C ALA A 381 37.40 7.60 28.89
N GLU A 382 38.67 7.93 29.18
CA GLU A 382 39.71 6.90 29.35
C GLU A 382 39.44 6.02 30.59
N ALA A 383 38.79 6.58 31.61
CA ALA A 383 38.45 5.89 32.86
C ALA A 383 37.12 5.09 32.80
N LYS A 384 36.29 5.25 31.77
CA LYS A 384 34.99 4.57 31.66
C LYS A 384 34.85 3.86 30.33
N LYS A 385 34.73 2.52 30.37
CA LYS A 385 34.34 1.66 29.25
C LYS A 385 32.93 2.05 28.75
N TYR A 386 32.82 3.12 27.96
CA TYR A 386 31.56 3.66 27.46
C TYR A 386 31.42 3.43 25.95
N ARG A 387 30.23 3.00 25.53
CA ARG A 387 29.88 2.89 24.11
C ARG A 387 29.49 4.26 23.57
N ARG A 388 30.26 4.80 22.62
CA ARG A 388 29.99 6.10 21.97
C ARG A 388 28.58 6.14 21.35
N ASN A 389 27.68 6.91 21.94
CA ASN A 389 26.29 7.06 21.48
C ASN A 389 25.79 8.50 21.67
N MET A 390 26.44 9.47 21.01
CA MET A 390 26.04 10.88 21.10
C MET A 390 24.75 11.15 20.32
N LYS A 391 23.98 12.18 20.74
CA LYS A 391 22.74 12.61 20.09
C LYS A 391 22.98 13.84 19.20
N LYS A 392 22.01 14.17 18.33
CA LYS A 392 22.05 15.33 17.39
C LYS A 392 23.34 15.38 16.55
N ARG A 393 23.51 14.36 15.71
CA ARG A 393 24.74 14.10 14.94
C ARG A 393 24.65 14.56 13.47
N SER A 394 23.55 15.24 13.10
CA SER A 394 23.33 15.65 11.71
C SER A 394 24.15 16.90 11.36
N GLN A 395 24.36 17.13 10.06
CA GLN A 395 25.00 18.37 9.58
C GLN A 395 24.16 19.60 9.95
N LYS A 396 22.83 19.48 9.90
CA LYS A 396 21.91 20.53 10.32
C LYS A 396 22.10 20.89 11.80
N ASP A 397 22.17 19.91 12.69
CA ASP A 397 22.37 20.15 14.13
C ASP A 397 23.67 20.92 14.38
N LEU A 398 24.76 20.53 13.70
CA LEU A 398 26.05 21.20 13.78
C LEU A 398 25.97 22.64 13.24
N TYR A 399 25.31 22.83 12.10
CA TYR A 399 25.16 24.13 11.47
C TYR A 399 24.34 25.09 12.33
N ASP A 400 23.26 24.61 12.94
CA ASP A 400 22.43 25.41 13.84
C ASP A 400 23.24 25.86 15.07
N ARG A 401 24.12 24.99 15.59
CA ARG A 401 25.08 25.35 16.66
C ARG A 401 26.09 26.40 16.19
N ILE A 402 26.75 26.19 15.05
CA ILE A 402 27.73 27.15 14.51
C ILE A 402 27.09 28.52 14.24
N LYS A 403 25.88 28.55 13.66
CA LYS A 403 25.12 29.78 13.41
C LYS A 403 24.82 30.53 14.71
N LYS A 404 24.44 29.81 15.76
CA LYS A 404 24.17 30.39 17.08
C LYS A 404 25.45 30.96 17.70
N ASP A 405 26.53 30.20 17.72
CA ASP A 405 27.78 30.60 18.37
C ASP A 405 28.46 31.75 17.63
N LEU A 406 28.36 31.80 16.30
CA LEU A 406 28.92 32.87 15.47
C LEU A 406 27.96 34.05 15.25
N LYS A 407 26.77 34.12 15.86
CA LYS A 407 25.74 35.10 15.50
C LYS A 407 26.24 36.56 15.47
N GLU A 408 27.03 36.96 16.46
CA GLU A 408 27.55 38.33 16.64
C GLU A 408 29.03 38.46 16.23
N VAL A 409 29.59 37.47 15.53
CA VAL A 409 31.00 37.45 15.11
C VAL A 409 31.16 38.05 13.72
N HIS A 410 31.72 39.26 13.62
CA HIS A 410 32.00 39.93 12.35
C HIS A 410 33.48 39.76 11.96
N ASP A 411 33.78 38.67 11.27
CA ASP A 411 35.13 38.27 10.87
C ASP A 411 35.08 37.62 9.48
N ALA A 412 36.08 37.90 8.63
CA ALA A 412 36.09 37.44 7.25
C ALA A 412 36.12 35.90 7.14
N ASP A 413 36.83 35.21 8.04
CA ASP A 413 36.83 33.75 8.07
C ASP A 413 35.46 33.21 8.55
N ALA A 414 34.81 33.89 9.49
CA ALA A 414 33.45 33.55 9.92
C ALA A 414 32.42 33.74 8.78
N ASP A 415 32.55 34.77 7.95
CA ASP A 415 31.71 34.99 6.77
C ASP A 415 31.93 33.93 5.70
N ALA A 416 33.19 33.50 5.49
CA ALA A 416 33.51 32.38 4.61
C ALA A 416 32.85 31.07 5.07
N ILE A 417 32.88 30.79 6.38
CA ILE A 417 32.18 29.64 6.98
C ILE A 417 30.67 29.72 6.72
N ARG A 418 30.04 30.87 6.97
CA ARG A 418 28.60 31.07 6.72
C ARG A 418 28.23 30.77 5.27
N LYS A 419 29.02 31.27 4.32
CA LYS A 419 28.82 31.04 2.88
C LYS A 419 28.93 29.54 2.53
N GLU A 420 29.96 28.86 3.02
CA GLU A 420 30.12 27.41 2.77
C GLU A 420 29.02 26.56 3.42
N MET A 421 28.48 27.01 4.56
CA MET A 421 27.34 26.38 5.22
C MET A 421 26.02 26.61 4.46
N GLU A 422 25.80 27.79 3.88
CA GLU A 422 24.65 28.07 3.00
C GLU A 422 24.67 27.21 1.74
N LEU A 423 25.86 26.90 1.23
CA LEU A 423 26.08 25.98 0.11
C LEU A 423 26.09 24.50 0.54
N GLU A 424 25.91 24.20 1.83
CA GLU A 424 25.88 22.83 2.40
C GLU A 424 27.18 22.02 2.22
N ARG A 425 28.32 22.70 2.03
CA ARG A 425 29.61 22.08 1.69
C ARG A 425 30.56 21.97 2.88
N PHE A 426 30.31 22.71 3.96
CA PHE A 426 31.21 22.83 5.10
C PHE A 426 31.29 21.54 5.95
N LEU A 427 32.51 21.12 6.30
CA LEU A 427 32.80 19.91 7.11
C LEU A 427 32.12 18.62 6.58
N PRO A 428 32.31 18.28 5.29
CA PRO A 428 31.61 17.15 4.68
C PRO A 428 32.06 15.81 5.28
N LYS A 429 31.13 14.87 5.46
CA LYS A 429 31.46 13.48 5.85
C LYS A 429 31.63 12.61 4.62
N GLN A 430 32.65 11.75 4.62
CA GLN A 430 32.83 10.74 3.56
C GLN A 430 31.74 9.65 3.56
N ILE A 431 31.08 9.40 4.70
CA ILE A 431 30.00 8.42 4.79
C ILE A 431 28.75 9.06 5.41
N THR A 432 27.68 9.15 4.63
CA THR A 432 26.38 9.70 5.02
C THR A 432 25.24 8.80 4.51
N GLY A 433 24.00 9.07 4.93
CA GLY A 433 22.82 8.37 4.40
C GLY A 433 22.65 8.50 2.88
N ALA A 434 23.15 9.60 2.29
CA ALA A 434 23.15 9.82 0.85
C ALA A 434 24.04 8.82 0.08
N ASN A 435 24.94 8.07 0.76
CA ASN A 435 25.71 7.01 0.12
C ASN A 435 24.82 5.86 -0.41
N GLY A 436 23.58 5.74 0.05
CA GLY A 436 22.61 4.77 -0.49
C GLY A 436 22.24 5.01 -1.96
N ILE A 437 22.55 6.20 -2.50
CA ILE A 437 22.33 6.62 -3.89
C ILE A 437 23.42 6.09 -4.83
N ILE A 438 24.54 5.57 -4.31
CA ILE A 438 25.66 5.16 -5.17
C ILE A 438 25.36 3.79 -5.81
N PRO A 439 25.31 3.69 -7.14
CA PRO A 439 25.02 2.43 -7.83
C PRO A 439 26.24 1.50 -7.79
N ASN A 440 26.00 0.19 -7.87
CA ASN A 440 27.05 -0.83 -7.87
C ASN A 440 28.09 -0.59 -8.97
N GLN A 441 27.68 -0.07 -10.12
CA GLN A 441 28.50 0.22 -11.29
C GLN A 441 29.71 1.11 -10.96
N VAL A 442 29.53 2.14 -10.12
CA VAL A 442 30.61 3.06 -9.71
C VAL A 442 31.69 2.32 -8.94
N HIS A 443 31.27 1.51 -7.97
CA HIS A 443 32.20 0.70 -7.19
C HIS A 443 32.82 -0.41 -8.03
N ARG A 444 32.06 -0.99 -8.97
CA ARG A 444 32.53 -2.05 -9.86
C ARG A 444 33.65 -1.55 -10.76
N LYS A 445 33.51 -0.35 -11.35
CA LYS A 445 34.54 0.29 -12.19
C LYS A 445 35.85 0.44 -11.41
N GLU A 446 35.77 0.94 -10.18
CA GLU A 446 36.93 1.10 -9.29
C GLU A 446 37.54 -0.25 -8.89
N LEU A 447 36.71 -1.22 -8.48
CA LEU A 447 37.18 -2.56 -8.07
C LEU A 447 37.90 -3.27 -9.21
N LYS A 448 37.34 -3.18 -10.42
CA LYS A 448 37.96 -3.76 -11.62
C LYS A 448 39.37 -3.21 -11.81
N LYS A 449 39.53 -1.89 -11.76
CA LYS A 449 40.86 -1.27 -11.94
C LYS A 449 41.83 -1.61 -10.82
N ILE A 450 41.37 -1.67 -9.57
CA ILE A 450 42.17 -2.12 -8.42
C ILE A 450 42.66 -3.56 -8.62
N LEU A 451 41.80 -4.47 -9.07
CA LEU A 451 42.17 -5.87 -9.34
C LEU A 451 43.15 -5.97 -10.52
N GLU A 452 42.91 -5.24 -11.61
CA GLU A 452 43.83 -5.18 -12.76
C GLU A 452 45.25 -4.75 -12.33
N ASN A 453 45.38 -3.73 -11.47
CA ASN A 453 46.69 -3.33 -10.94
C ASN A 453 47.27 -4.38 -10.00
N ALA A 454 46.45 -4.94 -9.11
CA ALA A 454 46.89 -5.94 -8.13
C ALA A 454 47.39 -7.25 -8.75
N GLU A 455 46.88 -7.63 -9.92
CA GLU A 455 47.38 -8.78 -10.68
C GLU A 455 48.86 -8.65 -11.06
N HIS A 456 49.44 -7.44 -11.08
CA HIS A 456 50.88 -7.27 -11.29
C HIS A 456 51.72 -7.60 -10.04
N HIS A 457 51.11 -7.58 -8.86
CA HIS A 457 51.80 -7.78 -7.57
C HIS A 457 51.48 -9.13 -6.92
N LEU A 458 50.33 -9.74 -7.25
CA LEU A 458 49.85 -10.98 -6.64
C LEU A 458 49.43 -11.98 -7.72
N ASP A 459 50.28 -12.95 -8.02
CA ASP A 459 50.03 -13.91 -9.11
C ASP A 459 48.83 -14.82 -8.88
N PHE A 460 48.49 -15.13 -7.62
CA PHE A 460 47.32 -15.97 -7.30
C PHE A 460 46.01 -15.36 -7.80
N LEU A 461 45.96 -14.04 -8.03
CA LEU A 461 44.77 -13.37 -8.58
C LEU A 461 44.42 -13.84 -9.99
N LYS A 462 45.42 -14.31 -10.75
CA LYS A 462 45.26 -14.83 -12.12
C LYS A 462 44.92 -16.33 -12.16
N GLU A 463 44.98 -17.03 -11.04
CA GLU A 463 44.71 -18.46 -10.98
C GLU A 463 43.25 -18.79 -11.28
N LYS A 464 43.05 -19.83 -12.08
CA LYS A 464 41.74 -20.33 -12.48
C LYS A 464 41.38 -21.58 -11.71
N ASP A 465 40.11 -21.68 -11.31
CA ASP A 465 39.55 -22.93 -10.78
C ASP A 465 38.82 -23.73 -11.89
N GLU A 466 38.09 -24.77 -11.49
CA GLU A 466 37.29 -25.63 -12.37
C GLU A 466 36.22 -24.85 -13.17
N SER A 467 35.84 -23.64 -12.76
CA SER A 467 34.89 -22.80 -13.49
C SER A 467 35.53 -22.04 -14.66
N GLY A 468 36.86 -22.03 -14.78
CA GLY A 468 37.61 -21.36 -15.85
C GLY A 468 37.81 -19.86 -15.65
N TYR A 469 37.30 -19.30 -14.55
CA TYR A 469 37.44 -17.90 -14.17
C TYR A 469 38.61 -17.66 -13.21
N THR A 470 39.33 -16.55 -13.38
CA THR A 470 40.40 -16.15 -12.46
C THR A 470 39.83 -15.78 -11.08
N VAL A 471 40.68 -15.69 -10.04
CA VAL A 471 40.26 -15.16 -8.73
C VAL A 471 39.69 -13.74 -8.88
N SER A 472 40.34 -12.86 -9.66
CA SER A 472 39.85 -11.50 -9.93
C SER A 472 38.46 -11.49 -10.58
N GLU A 473 38.25 -12.31 -11.61
CA GLU A 473 36.96 -12.44 -12.29
C GLU A 473 35.87 -12.91 -11.32
N ARG A 474 36.18 -13.92 -10.49
CA ARG A 474 35.26 -14.43 -9.46
C ARG A 474 34.92 -13.36 -8.42
N ILE A 475 35.90 -12.57 -7.96
CA ILE A 475 35.65 -11.45 -7.04
C ILE A 475 34.72 -10.42 -7.68
N LEU A 476 34.96 -10.06 -8.94
CA LEU A 476 34.13 -9.09 -9.66
C LEU A 476 32.70 -9.60 -9.87
N MET A 477 32.52 -10.88 -10.20
CA MET A 477 31.19 -11.51 -10.30
C MET A 477 30.46 -11.54 -8.96
N LEU A 478 31.14 -11.91 -7.86
CA LEU A 478 30.56 -11.86 -6.51
C LEU A 478 30.12 -10.44 -6.12
N PHE A 479 30.85 -9.43 -6.59
CA PHE A 479 30.57 -8.02 -6.32
C PHE A 479 29.33 -7.52 -7.08
N SER A 480 29.21 -7.91 -8.36
CA SER A 480 28.21 -7.39 -9.30
C SER A 480 26.91 -8.20 -9.37
N SER A 481 26.81 -9.32 -8.66
CA SER A 481 25.61 -10.16 -8.74
C SER A 481 24.63 -9.95 -7.58
N ASN A 482 23.35 -9.95 -7.93
CA ASN A 482 22.22 -10.10 -7.03
C ASN A 482 21.40 -11.32 -7.44
N ILE A 483 20.87 -12.07 -6.46
CA ILE A 483 19.98 -13.18 -6.77
C ILE A 483 18.67 -12.58 -7.28
N PRO A 484 18.20 -12.92 -8.49
CA PRO A 484 16.96 -12.38 -9.00
C PRO A 484 15.79 -12.68 -8.06
N TYR A 485 14.89 -11.72 -7.88
CA TYR A 485 13.79 -11.86 -6.92
C TYR A 485 12.90 -13.07 -7.24
N TYR A 486 12.71 -13.37 -8.53
CA TYR A 486 11.94 -14.52 -9.01
C TYR A 486 12.66 -15.86 -8.80
N VAL A 487 13.97 -15.87 -8.52
CA VAL A 487 14.70 -17.09 -8.12
C VAL A 487 14.46 -17.39 -6.64
N GLY A 488 14.47 -16.35 -5.81
CA GLY A 488 14.21 -16.48 -4.37
C GLY A 488 15.32 -17.22 -3.61
N PRO A 489 15.00 -17.87 -2.48
CA PRO A 489 15.95 -18.65 -1.69
C PRO A 489 16.37 -19.96 -2.39
N VAL A 490 17.68 -20.17 -2.52
CA VAL A 490 18.29 -21.31 -3.26
C VAL A 490 18.84 -22.42 -2.35
N GLY A 491 18.61 -22.34 -1.03
CA GLY A 491 19.07 -23.35 -0.08
C GLY A 491 18.17 -24.59 -0.08
N SER A 492 18.77 -25.78 0.07
CA SER A 492 18.04 -27.05 0.21
C SER A 492 17.11 -27.04 1.43
N GLY A 493 15.91 -27.62 1.29
CA GLY A 493 14.92 -27.72 2.37
C GLY A 493 14.24 -26.40 2.81
N SER A 494 14.34 -25.34 2.01
CA SER A 494 13.70 -24.06 2.34
C SER A 494 12.17 -24.16 2.25
N LYS A 495 11.46 -24.11 3.40
CA LYS A 495 9.98 -23.98 3.47
C LYS A 495 9.40 -22.75 2.74
N THR A 496 10.25 -21.79 2.37
CA THR A 496 9.87 -20.53 1.72
C THR A 496 10.63 -20.31 0.41
N GLY A 497 11.25 -21.37 -0.12
CA GLY A 497 11.97 -21.36 -1.39
C GLY A 497 11.16 -22.06 -2.46
N TRP A 498 11.17 -21.51 -3.66
CA TRP A 498 10.51 -22.08 -4.84
C TRP A 498 11.50 -22.39 -5.97
N ALA A 499 12.78 -22.10 -5.76
CA ALA A 499 13.87 -22.42 -6.67
C ALA A 499 13.87 -23.91 -7.01
N LYS A 500 13.78 -24.21 -8.31
CA LYS A 500 13.89 -25.56 -8.84
C LYS A 500 15.37 -25.87 -9.06
N ILE A 501 15.94 -26.60 -8.11
CA ILE A 501 17.33 -27.04 -8.16
C ILE A 501 17.46 -28.18 -9.19
N GLN A 502 18.33 -27.99 -10.18
CA GLN A 502 18.70 -29.00 -11.17
C GLN A 502 19.88 -29.85 -10.67
N GLU A 503 20.89 -29.21 -10.10
CA GLU A 503 22.10 -29.84 -9.59
C GLU A 503 22.37 -29.40 -8.14
N SER A 504 22.68 -30.35 -7.26
CA SER A 504 22.95 -30.06 -5.84
C SER A 504 24.26 -29.30 -5.61
N GLY A 505 24.38 -28.64 -4.45
CA GLY A 505 25.61 -27.99 -3.99
C GLY A 505 25.51 -26.47 -3.94
N GLN A 506 26.66 -25.80 -3.79
CA GLN A 506 26.72 -24.36 -3.62
C GLN A 506 26.36 -23.63 -4.93
N VAL A 507 25.42 -22.68 -4.83
CA VAL A 507 25.04 -21.78 -5.92
C VAL A 507 25.83 -20.48 -5.80
N LEU A 508 26.57 -20.16 -6.85
CA LEU A 508 27.44 -19.00 -7.03
C LEU A 508 26.99 -18.24 -8.29
N PRO A 509 27.40 -16.98 -8.47
CA PRO A 509 27.01 -16.20 -9.63
C PRO A 509 27.29 -16.87 -10.99
N TRP A 510 28.46 -17.50 -11.14
CA TRP A 510 28.89 -18.12 -12.40
C TRP A 510 28.32 -19.51 -12.68
N ASN A 511 27.65 -20.14 -11.72
CA ASN A 511 27.05 -21.47 -11.90
C ASN A 511 25.53 -21.50 -11.69
N MET A 512 24.89 -20.33 -11.57
CA MET A 512 23.46 -20.25 -11.22
C MET A 512 22.56 -20.91 -12.27
N GLU A 513 22.80 -20.65 -13.55
CA GLU A 513 22.00 -21.22 -14.65
C GLU A 513 22.21 -22.73 -14.82
N GLN A 514 23.39 -23.23 -14.44
CA GLN A 514 23.65 -24.68 -14.40
C GLN A 514 22.91 -25.36 -13.25
N LYS A 515 22.84 -24.71 -12.08
CA LYS A 515 22.29 -25.34 -10.87
C LYS A 515 20.79 -25.11 -10.68
N ILE A 516 20.21 -24.10 -11.33
CA ILE A 516 18.81 -23.69 -11.16
C ILE A 516 18.11 -23.65 -12.50
N ASP A 517 16.96 -24.32 -12.57
CA ASP A 517 16.03 -24.16 -13.69
C ASP A 517 15.35 -22.79 -13.58
N ILE A 518 15.93 -21.78 -14.24
CA ILE A 518 15.44 -20.40 -14.17
C ILE A 518 14.00 -20.28 -14.70
N GLU A 519 13.64 -21.06 -15.73
CA GLU A 519 12.31 -20.99 -16.34
C GLU A 519 11.24 -21.57 -15.41
N GLN A 520 11.40 -22.81 -14.93
CA GLN A 520 10.48 -23.41 -13.98
C GLN A 520 10.43 -22.66 -12.66
N THR A 521 11.57 -22.13 -12.21
CA THR A 521 11.63 -21.33 -10.98
C THR A 521 10.81 -20.05 -11.09
N SER A 522 10.92 -19.35 -12.21
CA SER A 522 10.18 -18.10 -12.46
C SER A 522 8.68 -18.35 -12.57
N GLU A 523 8.28 -19.44 -13.22
CA GLU A 523 6.88 -19.85 -13.33
C GLU A 523 6.30 -20.24 -11.95
N ARG A 524 7.04 -21.01 -11.14
CA ARG A 524 6.66 -21.36 -9.76
C ARG A 524 6.57 -20.16 -8.85
N PHE A 525 7.50 -19.20 -8.98
CA PHE A 525 7.46 -17.97 -8.20
C PHE A 525 6.12 -17.27 -8.36
N ILE A 526 5.69 -17.11 -9.62
CA ILE A 526 4.51 -16.31 -9.91
C ILE A 526 3.23 -17.10 -9.66
N THR A 527 3.15 -18.38 -10.04
CA THR A 527 1.96 -19.22 -9.74
C THR A 527 1.66 -19.32 -8.24
N ASN A 528 2.69 -19.31 -7.39
CA ASN A 528 2.54 -19.26 -5.93
C ASN A 528 2.06 -17.89 -5.40
N LEU A 529 2.25 -16.81 -6.15
CA LEU A 529 1.79 -15.47 -5.79
C LEU A 529 0.37 -15.16 -6.27
N ILE A 530 -0.13 -15.90 -7.27
CA ILE A 530 -1.48 -15.71 -7.79
C ILE A 530 -2.49 -16.19 -6.75
N ARG A 531 -3.40 -15.28 -6.39
CA ARG A 531 -4.48 -15.52 -5.44
C ARG A 531 -5.50 -16.51 -6.00
N GLU A 532 -6.27 -17.10 -5.10
CA GLU A 532 -7.38 -17.96 -5.46
C GLU A 532 -8.67 -17.16 -5.65
N CYS A 533 -9.61 -17.76 -6.38
CA CYS A 533 -10.88 -17.14 -6.70
C CYS A 533 -11.73 -16.96 -5.45
N THR A 534 -12.41 -15.80 -5.38
CA THR A 534 -13.33 -15.46 -4.28
C THR A 534 -14.44 -16.50 -4.08
N TYR A 535 -14.86 -17.18 -5.15
CA TYR A 535 -15.99 -18.11 -5.12
C TYR A 535 -15.62 -19.59 -5.16
N LEU A 536 -14.42 -19.93 -5.67
CA LEU A 536 -13.96 -21.28 -5.93
C LEU A 536 -12.54 -21.47 -5.39
N SER A 537 -12.40 -22.25 -4.31
CA SER A 537 -11.10 -22.62 -3.74
C SER A 537 -10.30 -23.47 -4.74
N GLY A 538 -8.97 -23.30 -4.76
CA GLY A 538 -8.05 -24.00 -5.68
C GLY A 538 -7.98 -23.44 -7.10
N GLU A 539 -8.90 -22.55 -7.50
CA GLU A 539 -8.93 -21.93 -8.83
C GLU A 539 -8.19 -20.58 -8.81
N LYS A 540 -7.22 -20.39 -9.70
CA LYS A 540 -6.44 -19.14 -9.77
C LYS A 540 -7.23 -18.01 -10.43
N VAL A 541 -7.08 -16.80 -9.90
CA VAL A 541 -7.72 -15.59 -10.46
C VAL A 541 -7.11 -15.21 -11.82
N LEU A 542 -7.91 -14.56 -12.65
CA LEU A 542 -7.46 -13.96 -13.91
C LEU A 542 -6.59 -12.71 -13.64
N PRO A 543 -5.72 -12.31 -14.58
CA PRO A 543 -5.21 -10.94 -14.60
C PRO A 543 -6.37 -9.93 -14.64
N LYS A 544 -6.22 -8.77 -13.98
CA LYS A 544 -7.26 -7.72 -14.01
C LYS A 544 -7.49 -7.17 -15.43
N GLN A 545 -6.47 -7.28 -16.28
CA GLN A 545 -6.47 -6.88 -17.68
C GLN A 545 -6.82 -8.02 -18.65
N SER A 546 -7.25 -9.19 -18.14
CA SER A 546 -7.79 -10.28 -18.97
C SER A 546 -8.96 -9.78 -19.81
N LEU A 547 -9.03 -10.19 -21.08
CA LEU A 547 -10.12 -9.81 -21.99
C LEU A 547 -11.47 -10.30 -21.45
N LEU A 548 -11.51 -11.51 -20.90
CA LEU A 548 -12.66 -12.13 -20.26
C LEU A 548 -13.09 -11.33 -19.02
N TYR A 549 -12.15 -10.91 -18.19
CA TYR A 549 -12.45 -10.14 -16.98
C TYR A 549 -12.93 -8.71 -17.30
N GLU A 550 -12.32 -8.04 -18.29
CA GLU A 550 -12.78 -6.73 -18.78
C GLU A 550 -14.21 -6.83 -19.34
N SER A 551 -14.48 -7.87 -20.13
CA SER A 551 -15.81 -8.14 -20.69
C SER A 551 -16.86 -8.34 -19.59
N TYR A 552 -16.53 -9.14 -18.58
CA TYR A 552 -17.36 -9.32 -17.38
C TYR A 552 -17.67 -7.98 -16.70
N CYS A 553 -16.66 -7.14 -16.45
CA CYS A 553 -16.85 -5.87 -15.74
C CYS A 553 -17.79 -4.94 -16.51
N VAL A 554 -17.61 -4.82 -17.83
CA VAL A 554 -18.49 -4.00 -18.68
C VAL A 554 -19.92 -4.55 -18.65
N LEU A 555 -20.11 -5.84 -18.90
CA LEU A 555 -21.44 -6.47 -18.90
C LEU A 555 -22.15 -6.31 -17.55
N ASN A 556 -21.41 -6.44 -16.45
CA ASN A 556 -21.95 -6.31 -15.11
C ASN A 556 -22.52 -4.91 -14.84
N GLU A 557 -21.95 -3.85 -15.43
CA GLU A 557 -22.45 -2.48 -15.33
C GLU A 557 -23.60 -2.23 -16.31
N ILE A 558 -23.42 -2.53 -17.61
CA ILE A 558 -24.41 -2.18 -18.63
C ILE A 558 -25.70 -3.01 -18.55
N ASN A 559 -25.67 -4.20 -17.93
CA ASN A 559 -26.89 -4.97 -17.65
C ASN A 559 -27.88 -4.25 -16.71
N ASN A 560 -27.44 -3.20 -16.02
CA ASN A 560 -28.29 -2.39 -15.15
C ASN A 560 -28.91 -1.18 -15.87
N LEU A 561 -28.56 -0.92 -17.14
CA LEU A 561 -29.06 0.22 -17.91
C LEU A 561 -30.59 0.20 -18.04
N ARG A 562 -31.18 1.38 -17.83
CA ARG A 562 -32.62 1.59 -17.91
C ARG A 562 -32.96 2.81 -18.73
N ILE A 563 -34.03 2.71 -19.51
CA ILE A 563 -34.68 3.80 -20.23
C ILE A 563 -36.07 3.96 -19.65
N HIS A 564 -36.42 5.17 -19.18
CA HIS A 564 -37.67 5.45 -18.45
C HIS A 564 -37.93 4.48 -17.28
N GLY A 565 -36.88 4.13 -16.53
CA GLY A 565 -36.94 3.20 -15.40
C GLY A 565 -37.08 1.72 -15.76
N LYS A 566 -37.33 1.37 -17.03
CA LYS A 566 -37.39 -0.01 -17.53
C LYS A 566 -36.03 -0.47 -18.01
N ARG A 567 -35.65 -1.72 -17.74
CA ARG A 567 -34.40 -2.27 -18.28
C ARG A 567 -34.45 -2.27 -19.80
N ILE A 568 -33.31 -2.01 -20.43
CA ILE A 568 -33.18 -2.16 -21.88
C ILE A 568 -33.40 -3.62 -22.29
N VAL A 569 -33.59 -3.87 -23.58
CA VAL A 569 -33.65 -5.23 -24.15
C VAL A 569 -32.24 -5.79 -24.41
N PRO A 570 -32.04 -7.12 -24.42
CA PRO A 570 -30.72 -7.71 -24.63
C PRO A 570 -30.02 -7.27 -25.92
N GLU A 571 -30.76 -7.13 -27.01
CA GLU A 571 -30.26 -6.72 -28.32
C GLU A 571 -29.61 -5.33 -28.24
N LEU A 572 -30.28 -4.39 -27.57
CA LEU A 572 -29.76 -3.03 -27.40
C LEU A 572 -28.48 -3.01 -26.56
N LYS A 573 -28.37 -3.85 -25.53
CA LYS A 573 -27.12 -4.00 -24.78
C LYS A 573 -25.99 -4.53 -25.66
N GLN A 574 -26.27 -5.56 -26.46
CA GLN A 574 -25.29 -6.17 -27.34
C GLN A 574 -24.79 -5.18 -28.40
N ASP A 575 -25.69 -4.36 -28.94
CA ASP A 575 -25.36 -3.24 -29.85
C ASP A 575 -24.47 -2.21 -29.15
N ILE A 576 -24.83 -1.78 -27.93
CA ILE A 576 -24.00 -0.86 -27.14
C ILE A 576 -22.60 -1.44 -26.92
N TYR A 577 -22.49 -2.72 -26.55
CA TYR A 577 -21.20 -3.35 -26.34
C TYR A 577 -20.36 -3.40 -27.64
N LYS A 578 -20.95 -3.83 -28.76
CA LYS A 578 -20.25 -3.98 -30.04
C LYS A 578 -19.90 -2.64 -30.68
N GLU A 579 -20.84 -1.70 -30.74
CA GLU A 579 -20.69 -0.45 -31.49
C GLU A 579 -20.04 0.67 -30.66
N VAL A 580 -20.28 0.70 -29.35
CA VAL A 580 -19.66 1.70 -28.46
C VAL A 580 -18.32 1.18 -27.94
N PHE A 581 -18.33 0.08 -27.17
CA PHE A 581 -17.12 -0.39 -26.47
C PHE A 581 -16.10 -1.08 -27.39
N GLN A 582 -16.56 -1.86 -28.37
CA GLN A 582 -15.69 -2.47 -29.40
C GLN A 582 -15.63 -1.67 -30.70
N GLY A 583 -16.36 -0.56 -30.81
CA GLY A 583 -16.39 0.32 -31.98
C GLY A 583 -15.74 1.68 -31.69
N PHE A 584 -16.52 2.76 -31.70
CA PHE A 584 -15.95 4.12 -31.70
C PHE A 584 -15.27 4.54 -30.37
N ARG A 585 -15.48 3.80 -29.28
CA ARG A 585 -14.79 3.99 -27.99
C ARG A 585 -13.84 2.83 -27.65
N LEU A 586 -13.37 2.08 -28.64
CA LEU A 586 -12.41 0.99 -28.47
C LEU A 586 -11.24 1.38 -27.56
N GLY A 587 -11.05 0.63 -26.48
CA GLY A 587 -9.96 0.84 -25.51
C GLY A 587 -10.08 2.07 -24.61
N LYS A 588 -11.17 2.84 -24.72
CA LYS A 588 -11.38 4.10 -23.99
C LYS A 588 -12.55 3.99 -23.02
N LYS A 589 -12.51 4.78 -21.94
CA LYS A 589 -13.66 4.91 -21.02
C LYS A 589 -14.92 5.37 -21.77
N VAL A 590 -16.09 4.94 -21.32
CA VAL A 590 -17.39 5.32 -21.89
C VAL A 590 -18.16 6.14 -20.86
N THR A 591 -18.57 7.35 -21.24
CA THR A 591 -19.36 8.24 -20.36
C THR A 591 -20.86 8.05 -20.59
N LYS A 592 -21.69 8.45 -19.61
CA LYS A 592 -23.15 8.49 -19.78
C LYS A 592 -23.53 9.26 -21.04
N LYS A 593 -22.88 10.41 -21.30
CA LYS A 593 -23.07 11.22 -22.50
C LYS A 593 -22.83 10.44 -23.80
N ASN A 594 -21.81 9.56 -23.86
CA ASN A 594 -21.56 8.77 -25.06
C ASN A 594 -22.69 7.79 -25.36
N ILE A 595 -23.24 7.16 -24.32
CA ILE A 595 -24.37 6.24 -24.45
C ILE A 595 -25.64 7.02 -24.80
N CYS A 596 -25.92 8.14 -24.12
CA CYS A 596 -27.07 8.96 -24.45
C CYS A 596 -27.00 9.48 -25.89
N THR A 597 -25.83 9.97 -26.35
CA THR A 597 -25.65 10.38 -27.75
C THR A 597 -25.94 9.23 -28.72
N TYR A 598 -25.43 8.03 -28.42
CA TYR A 598 -25.68 6.84 -29.22
C TYR A 598 -27.17 6.48 -29.29
N LEU A 599 -27.89 6.53 -28.15
CA LEU A 599 -29.32 6.26 -28.06
C LEU A 599 -30.18 7.33 -28.75
N ILE A 600 -29.83 8.62 -28.61
CA ILE A 600 -30.49 9.76 -29.27
C ILE A 600 -30.37 9.62 -30.79
N ASN A 601 -29.17 9.30 -31.30
CA ASN A 601 -28.94 9.11 -32.73
C ASN A 601 -29.77 7.94 -33.32
N ARG A 602 -30.19 6.98 -32.50
CA ARG A 602 -31.08 5.88 -32.88
C ARG A 602 -32.56 6.16 -32.60
N GLY A 603 -32.90 7.35 -32.11
CA GLY A 603 -34.28 7.75 -31.79
C GLY A 603 -34.89 7.00 -30.59
N LEU A 604 -34.06 6.45 -29.71
CA LEU A 604 -34.50 5.63 -28.57
C LEU A 604 -34.78 6.44 -27.29
N ILE A 605 -34.21 7.64 -27.19
CA ILE A 605 -34.43 8.61 -26.10
C ILE A 605 -34.41 10.03 -26.67
N THR A 606 -34.96 11.01 -25.95
CA THR A 606 -34.91 12.43 -26.36
C THR A 606 -33.97 13.29 -25.52
N GLU A 607 -33.78 12.96 -24.24
CA GLU A 607 -32.89 13.68 -23.32
C GLU A 607 -32.12 12.74 -22.38
N GLU A 608 -30.96 13.19 -21.86
CA GLU A 608 -30.08 12.36 -21.02
C GLU A 608 -30.72 11.93 -19.67
N SER A 609 -31.76 12.64 -19.22
CA SER A 609 -32.48 12.36 -17.97
C SER A 609 -33.29 11.06 -18.02
N GLU A 610 -33.60 10.56 -19.23
CA GLU A 610 -34.36 9.31 -19.45
C GLU A 610 -33.55 8.05 -19.15
N VAL A 611 -32.21 8.15 -19.13
CA VAL A 611 -31.30 7.03 -18.87
C VAL A 611 -30.95 6.97 -17.38
N SER A 612 -31.18 5.81 -16.77
CA SER A 612 -30.87 5.51 -15.36
C SER A 612 -30.18 4.14 -15.23
N GLY A 613 -29.77 3.76 -14.01
CA GLY A 613 -29.06 2.51 -13.76
C GLY A 613 -27.54 2.57 -13.93
N ILE A 614 -27.01 3.72 -14.33
CA ILE A 614 -25.59 4.10 -14.34
C ILE A 614 -25.42 5.49 -13.72
N ASP A 615 -24.28 5.74 -13.08
CA ASP A 615 -23.91 7.05 -12.53
C ASP A 615 -23.37 7.98 -13.65
N LYS A 616 -22.60 9.01 -13.32
CA LYS A 616 -22.01 9.96 -14.29
C LYS A 616 -21.09 9.28 -15.33
N GLU A 617 -20.37 8.23 -14.95
CA GLU A 617 -19.51 7.44 -15.85
C GLU A 617 -19.67 5.93 -15.61
N ILE A 618 -19.40 5.13 -16.63
CA ILE A 618 -19.20 3.69 -16.48
C ILE A 618 -17.74 3.48 -16.07
N ASN A 619 -17.53 2.77 -14.95
CA ASN A 619 -16.18 2.57 -14.41
C ASN A 619 -15.41 1.53 -15.24
N ALA A 620 -16.10 0.50 -15.70
CA ALA A 620 -15.55 -0.54 -16.56
C ALA A 620 -15.41 -0.13 -18.03
N TYR A 621 -14.34 -0.59 -18.68
CA TYR A 621 -14.08 -0.42 -20.12
C TYR A 621 -13.13 -1.53 -20.60
N LEU A 622 -12.78 -1.55 -21.89
CA LEU A 622 -12.01 -2.64 -22.54
C LEU A 622 -10.59 -2.21 -22.97
N PRO A 623 -9.71 -1.70 -22.07
CA PRO A 623 -8.40 -1.18 -22.45
C PRO A 623 -7.49 -2.25 -23.07
N SER A 624 -7.48 -3.47 -22.53
CA SER A 624 -6.61 -4.53 -23.01
C SER A 624 -7.10 -5.09 -24.33
N TYR A 625 -8.43 -5.18 -24.51
CA TYR A 625 -9.00 -5.49 -25.82
C TYR A 625 -8.57 -4.45 -26.87
N GLY A 626 -8.65 -3.15 -26.55
CA GLY A 626 -8.20 -2.10 -27.47
C GLY A 626 -6.70 -2.16 -27.81
N LYS A 627 -5.84 -2.44 -26.82
CA LYS A 627 -4.40 -2.66 -27.03
C LYS A 627 -4.15 -3.85 -27.98
N MET A 628 -4.77 -4.99 -27.70
CA MET A 628 -4.62 -6.20 -28.51
C MET A 628 -5.22 -6.04 -29.89
N TYR A 629 -6.32 -5.29 -30.04
CA TYR A 629 -6.91 -4.99 -31.34
C TYR A 629 -5.97 -4.14 -32.18
N GLY A 630 -5.26 -3.20 -31.56
CA GLY A 630 -4.19 -2.47 -32.24
C GLY A 630 -3.10 -3.38 -32.80
N VAL A 631 -2.86 -4.55 -32.22
CA VAL A 631 -1.82 -5.51 -32.63
C VAL A 631 -2.35 -6.53 -33.64
N PHE A 632 -3.47 -7.17 -33.35
CA PHE A 632 -4.02 -8.29 -34.14
C PHE A 632 -5.08 -7.86 -35.16
N GLY A 633 -5.63 -6.65 -35.05
CA GLY A 633 -6.73 -6.16 -35.89
C GLY A 633 -7.97 -7.04 -35.76
N GLU A 634 -8.69 -7.23 -36.87
CA GLU A 634 -9.92 -8.02 -36.92
C GLU A 634 -9.72 -9.48 -36.49
N ARG A 635 -8.51 -10.04 -36.62
CA ARG A 635 -8.19 -11.39 -36.15
C ARG A 635 -8.43 -11.55 -34.66
N LEU A 636 -8.43 -10.48 -33.86
CA LEU A 636 -8.76 -10.57 -32.43
C LEU A 636 -10.21 -11.05 -32.19
N ARG A 637 -11.10 -11.00 -33.18
CA ARG A 637 -12.46 -11.55 -33.04
C ARG A 637 -12.49 -13.08 -33.11
N GLU A 638 -11.43 -13.71 -33.60
CA GLU A 638 -11.29 -15.16 -33.63
C GLU A 638 -11.01 -15.69 -32.21
N GLU A 639 -11.76 -16.69 -31.77
CA GLU A 639 -11.64 -17.27 -30.42
C GLU A 639 -10.21 -17.75 -30.13
N ALA A 640 -9.57 -18.43 -31.09
CA ALA A 640 -8.19 -18.88 -30.97
C ALA A 640 -7.19 -17.73 -30.71
N VAL A 641 -7.39 -16.58 -31.37
CA VAL A 641 -6.52 -15.41 -31.17
C VAL A 641 -6.81 -14.73 -29.84
N GLN A 642 -8.07 -14.73 -29.37
CA GLN A 642 -8.40 -14.26 -28.02
C GLN A 642 -7.73 -15.12 -26.94
N GLU A 643 -7.69 -16.45 -27.10
CA GLU A 643 -7.00 -17.32 -26.17
C GLU A 643 -5.49 -17.05 -26.13
N ILE A 644 -4.87 -16.80 -27.27
CA ILE A 644 -3.46 -16.41 -27.34
C ILE A 644 -3.25 -15.04 -26.68
N ALA A 645 -4.12 -14.06 -26.95
CA ALA A 645 -4.08 -12.76 -26.30
C ALA A 645 -4.22 -12.87 -24.77
N GLU A 646 -5.11 -13.73 -24.27
CA GLU A 646 -5.25 -14.04 -22.84
C GLU A 646 -3.97 -14.63 -22.25
N LYS A 647 -3.34 -15.59 -22.92
CA LYS A 647 -2.06 -16.17 -22.48
C LYS A 647 -0.94 -15.12 -22.48
N ILE A 648 -0.90 -14.24 -23.48
CA ILE A 648 0.07 -13.13 -23.54
C ILE A 648 -0.14 -12.16 -22.39
N ILE A 649 -1.39 -11.76 -22.11
CA ILE A 649 -1.72 -10.88 -20.98
C ILE A 649 -1.32 -11.56 -19.67
N TYR A 650 -1.63 -12.84 -19.52
CA TYR A 650 -1.23 -13.65 -18.37
C TYR A 650 0.29 -13.60 -18.19
N TYR A 651 1.07 -14.05 -19.18
CA TYR A 651 2.53 -14.02 -19.07
C TYR A 651 3.12 -12.61 -18.96
N GLY A 652 2.49 -11.60 -19.56
CA GLY A 652 2.89 -10.20 -19.44
C GLY A 652 2.65 -9.65 -18.03
N THR A 653 1.58 -10.10 -17.37
CA THR A 653 1.29 -9.78 -15.96
C THR A 653 2.27 -10.49 -15.04
N ILE A 654 2.66 -11.72 -15.39
CA ILE A 654 3.65 -12.53 -14.67
C ILE A 654 5.07 -11.94 -14.77
N TYR A 655 5.51 -11.58 -15.97
CA TYR A 655 6.87 -11.15 -16.27
C TYR A 655 7.02 -9.62 -16.41
N GLY A 656 6.11 -8.83 -15.82
CA GLY A 656 6.05 -7.38 -16.00
C GLY A 656 7.38 -6.65 -15.75
N ASP A 657 8.15 -7.11 -14.76
CA ASP A 657 9.46 -6.54 -14.41
C ASP A 657 10.65 -7.30 -15.03
N ALA A 658 10.41 -8.44 -15.67
CA ALA A 658 11.42 -9.31 -16.29
C ALA A 658 11.26 -9.35 -17.81
N LYS A 659 11.54 -8.22 -18.47
CA LYS A 659 11.34 -8.02 -19.93
C LYS A 659 11.96 -9.12 -20.80
N SER A 660 13.15 -9.62 -20.43
CA SER A 660 13.82 -10.70 -21.17
C SER A 660 13.04 -12.01 -21.14
N MET A 661 12.43 -12.36 -20.00
CA MET A 661 11.59 -13.55 -19.85
C MET A 661 10.27 -13.41 -20.59
N PHE A 662 9.64 -12.24 -20.52
CA PHE A 662 8.43 -11.97 -21.31
C PHE A 662 8.73 -12.07 -22.81
N ARG A 663 9.86 -11.50 -23.24
CA ARG A 663 10.32 -11.59 -24.63
C ARG A 663 10.53 -13.03 -25.07
N LYS A 664 11.15 -13.87 -24.24
CA LYS A 664 11.32 -15.31 -24.52
C LYS A 664 9.98 -16.00 -24.76
N LYS A 665 8.94 -15.71 -23.96
CA LYS A 665 7.59 -16.24 -24.18
C LYS A 665 6.93 -15.69 -25.45
N LEU A 666 7.09 -14.41 -25.75
CA LEU A 666 6.56 -13.84 -27.01
C LEU A 666 7.20 -14.49 -28.24
N ASN A 667 8.50 -14.77 -28.20
CA ASN A 667 9.22 -15.44 -29.30
C ASN A 667 8.71 -16.87 -29.57
N GLN A 668 8.17 -17.57 -28.56
CA GLN A 668 7.50 -18.86 -28.76
C GLN A 668 6.26 -18.68 -29.66
N TYR A 669 5.40 -17.70 -29.36
CA TYR A 669 4.23 -17.41 -30.19
C TYR A 669 4.57 -16.87 -31.58
N VAL A 670 5.73 -16.23 -31.75
CA VAL A 670 6.26 -15.87 -33.08
C VAL A 670 6.63 -17.13 -33.85
N SER A 671 7.36 -18.06 -33.21
CA SER A 671 7.79 -19.32 -33.82
C SER A 671 6.60 -20.21 -34.22
N ASP A 672 5.56 -20.20 -33.39
CA ASP A 672 4.31 -20.96 -33.62
C ASP A 672 3.38 -20.29 -34.66
N GLY A 673 3.74 -19.14 -35.23
CA GLY A 673 3.00 -18.46 -36.28
C GLY A 673 1.77 -17.66 -35.82
N TRP A 674 1.57 -17.49 -34.51
CA TRP A 674 0.43 -16.72 -33.99
C TRP A 674 0.59 -15.21 -34.18
N MET A 675 1.83 -14.70 -34.16
CA MET A 675 2.14 -13.28 -34.32
C MET A 675 3.47 -13.06 -35.05
N THR A 676 3.73 -11.82 -35.49
CA THR A 676 5.00 -11.41 -36.09
C THR A 676 5.96 -10.83 -35.06
N GLU A 677 7.26 -10.77 -35.40
CA GLU A 677 8.30 -10.15 -34.56
C GLU A 677 7.99 -8.68 -34.23
N TYR A 678 7.37 -7.96 -35.19
CA TYR A 678 6.90 -6.59 -35.00
C TYR A 678 5.78 -6.50 -33.96
N GLN A 679 4.78 -7.40 -34.04
CA GLN A 679 3.70 -7.49 -33.06
C GLN A 679 4.25 -7.83 -31.66
N ALA A 680 5.19 -8.78 -31.58
CA ALA A 680 5.87 -9.11 -30.33
C ALA A 680 6.62 -7.90 -29.74
N LYS A 681 7.34 -7.12 -30.57
CA LYS A 681 8.05 -5.89 -30.13
C LYS A 681 7.06 -4.87 -29.56
N ARG A 682 5.92 -4.67 -30.22
CA ARG A 682 4.87 -3.76 -29.75
C ARG A 682 4.27 -4.22 -28.42
N ILE A 683 3.93 -5.50 -28.29
CA ILE A 683 3.40 -6.10 -27.05
C ILE A 683 4.42 -5.98 -25.91
N SER A 684 5.71 -6.13 -26.18
CA SER A 684 6.77 -6.02 -25.16
C SER A 684 6.82 -4.63 -24.49
N GLY A 685 6.25 -3.60 -25.13
CA GLY A 685 6.10 -2.26 -24.55
C GLY A 685 4.87 -2.08 -23.66
N TYR A 686 3.94 -3.04 -23.64
CA TYR A 686 2.75 -2.96 -22.81
C TYR A 686 3.04 -3.37 -21.37
N LYS A 687 2.57 -2.54 -20.44
CA LYS A 687 2.55 -2.87 -19.01
C LYS A 687 1.25 -3.59 -18.67
N PHE A 688 1.39 -4.85 -18.22
CA PHE A 688 0.30 -5.61 -17.64
C PHE A 688 0.50 -5.74 -16.13
N LYS A 689 -0.54 -5.45 -15.34
CA LYS A 689 -0.47 -5.40 -13.87
C LYS A 689 -1.78 -5.88 -13.25
N ASP A 690 -1.73 -6.13 -11.94
CA ASP A 690 -2.83 -6.54 -11.08
C ASP A 690 -3.49 -7.89 -11.40
N TRP A 691 -4.05 -8.49 -10.35
CA TRP A 691 -4.86 -9.70 -10.43
C TRP A 691 -6.30 -9.39 -10.05
N ALA A 692 -7.23 -10.04 -10.75
CA ALA A 692 -8.66 -9.95 -10.51
C ALA A 692 -9.06 -10.67 -9.21
N ARG A 693 -10.36 -10.70 -8.92
CA ARG A 693 -10.95 -11.46 -7.80
C ARG A 693 -11.60 -12.79 -8.22
N LEU A 694 -11.79 -12.97 -9.53
CA LEU A 694 -12.52 -14.08 -10.14
C LEU A 694 -11.59 -14.89 -11.04
N SER A 695 -11.77 -16.21 -11.04
CA SER A 695 -11.12 -17.12 -11.98
C SER A 695 -11.91 -17.22 -13.28
N ARG A 696 -11.25 -17.77 -14.32
CA ARG A 696 -11.93 -18.21 -15.55
C ARG A 696 -13.02 -19.25 -15.24
N SER A 697 -12.72 -20.22 -14.37
CA SER A 697 -13.66 -21.26 -13.93
C SER A 697 -14.95 -20.67 -13.34
N MET A 698 -14.86 -19.54 -12.62
CA MET A 698 -16.04 -18.85 -12.09
C MET A 698 -16.84 -18.10 -13.16
N LEU A 699 -16.18 -17.33 -14.03
CA LEU A 699 -16.87 -16.59 -15.09
C LEU A 699 -17.47 -17.52 -16.16
N CYS A 700 -16.88 -18.69 -16.35
CA CYS A 700 -17.35 -19.74 -17.24
C CYS A 700 -18.13 -20.84 -16.50
N LEU A 701 -18.57 -20.61 -15.26
CA LEU A 701 -19.37 -21.57 -14.49
C LEU A 701 -20.57 -22.02 -15.33
N SER A 702 -20.73 -23.33 -15.54
CA SER A 702 -21.82 -23.87 -16.34
C SER A 702 -23.04 -24.10 -15.47
N GLY A 703 -24.12 -23.38 -15.77
CA GLY A 703 -25.44 -23.61 -15.22
C GLY A 703 -26.40 -24.08 -16.30
N CYS A 704 -27.67 -24.19 -15.93
CA CYS A 704 -28.80 -24.50 -16.79
C CYS A 704 -29.87 -23.43 -16.60
N ASP A 705 -30.37 -22.89 -17.71
CA ASP A 705 -31.60 -22.10 -17.76
C ASP A 705 -32.78 -23.06 -17.65
N LYS A 706 -33.57 -22.94 -16.58
CA LYS A 706 -34.69 -23.84 -16.32
C LYS A 706 -35.85 -23.67 -17.30
N SER A 707 -35.94 -22.52 -17.96
CA SER A 707 -37.01 -22.24 -18.92
C SER A 707 -36.77 -22.92 -20.27
N THR A 708 -35.50 -23.01 -20.71
CA THR A 708 -35.13 -23.61 -22.00
C THR A 708 -34.50 -25.00 -21.86
N GLY A 709 -33.98 -25.34 -20.68
CA GLY A 709 -33.17 -26.53 -20.42
C GLY A 709 -31.73 -26.43 -20.96
N GLU A 710 -31.33 -25.31 -21.55
CA GLU A 710 -30.01 -25.14 -22.15
C GLU A 710 -28.92 -25.00 -21.08
N LYS A 711 -27.77 -25.66 -21.29
CA LYS A 711 -26.56 -25.40 -20.51
C LYS A 711 -25.90 -24.12 -20.99
N ILE A 712 -25.75 -23.16 -20.09
CA ILE A 712 -25.22 -21.83 -20.38
C ILE A 712 -24.15 -21.46 -19.35
N SER A 713 -23.06 -20.83 -19.82
CA SER A 713 -22.02 -20.31 -18.93
C SER A 713 -22.45 -18.96 -18.35
N LEU A 714 -21.94 -18.61 -17.17
CA LEU A 714 -22.33 -17.37 -16.51
C LEU A 714 -22.05 -16.12 -17.36
N ILE A 715 -20.86 -16.04 -17.99
CA ILE A 715 -20.53 -14.94 -18.89
C ILE A 715 -21.44 -14.89 -20.14
N ARG A 716 -21.83 -16.05 -20.69
CA ARG A 716 -22.77 -16.13 -21.81
C ARG A 716 -24.16 -15.69 -21.38
N ALA A 717 -24.61 -16.07 -20.19
CA ALA A 717 -25.88 -15.61 -19.64
C ALA A 717 -25.90 -14.08 -19.42
N MET A 718 -24.79 -13.47 -18.97
CA MET A 718 -24.68 -12.01 -18.90
C MET A 718 -24.76 -11.33 -20.28
N TRP A 719 -24.29 -12.02 -21.32
CA TRP A 719 -24.37 -11.56 -22.70
C TRP A 719 -25.77 -11.70 -23.31
N GLU A 720 -26.47 -12.79 -23.03
CA GLU A 720 -27.79 -13.10 -23.59
C GLU A 720 -28.96 -12.47 -22.81
N TYR A 721 -28.81 -12.26 -21.50
CA TYR A 721 -29.83 -11.68 -20.62
C TYR A 721 -29.38 -10.34 -20.03
N ASN A 722 -30.34 -9.49 -19.65
CA ASN A 722 -30.04 -8.20 -19.00
C ASN A 722 -30.01 -8.32 -17.48
N LEU A 723 -29.15 -9.25 -17.04
CA LEU A 723 -28.93 -9.60 -15.64
C LEU A 723 -27.46 -9.49 -15.30
N ASN A 724 -27.17 -8.79 -14.21
CA ASN A 724 -25.81 -8.71 -13.71
C ASN A 724 -25.39 -10.03 -13.03
N PHE A 725 -24.12 -10.13 -12.66
CA PHE A 725 -23.54 -11.36 -12.10
C PHE A 725 -24.30 -11.87 -10.87
N MET A 726 -24.62 -10.97 -9.92
CA MET A 726 -25.29 -11.37 -8.69
C MET A 726 -26.74 -11.78 -8.95
N GLU A 727 -27.40 -11.10 -9.89
CA GLU A 727 -28.75 -11.47 -10.32
C GLU A 727 -28.77 -12.88 -10.91
N LEU A 728 -27.82 -13.23 -11.78
CA LEU A 728 -27.75 -14.58 -12.36
C LEU A 728 -27.46 -15.65 -11.31
N ILE A 729 -26.60 -15.38 -10.35
CA ILE A 729 -26.27 -16.36 -9.30
C ILE A 729 -27.52 -16.74 -8.50
N TYR A 730 -28.27 -15.76 -7.99
CA TYR A 730 -29.36 -16.00 -7.03
C TYR A 730 -30.75 -16.15 -7.65
N ARG A 731 -30.87 -16.05 -8.97
CA ARG A 731 -32.17 -16.12 -9.64
C ARG A 731 -32.61 -17.56 -9.82
N GLU A 732 -33.85 -17.84 -9.44
CA GLU A 732 -34.42 -19.19 -9.47
C GLU A 732 -34.53 -19.78 -10.88
N ASP A 733 -34.63 -18.92 -11.91
CA ASP A 733 -34.67 -19.34 -13.32
C ASP A 733 -33.38 -20.06 -13.76
N PHE A 734 -32.29 -19.91 -13.02
CA PHE A 734 -30.99 -20.52 -13.31
C PHE A 734 -30.53 -21.46 -12.19
N THR A 735 -29.56 -22.32 -12.50
CA THR A 735 -28.99 -23.30 -11.54
C THR A 735 -27.58 -22.95 -11.07
N PHE A 736 -27.08 -21.74 -11.35
CA PHE A 736 -25.72 -21.32 -10.99
C PHE A 736 -25.43 -21.41 -9.49
N GLN A 737 -26.36 -20.99 -8.62
CA GLN A 737 -26.19 -21.12 -7.17
C GLN A 737 -26.02 -22.59 -6.76
N LYS A 738 -26.81 -23.50 -7.33
CA LYS A 738 -26.75 -24.93 -7.01
C LYS A 738 -25.40 -25.52 -7.44
N GLU A 739 -24.95 -25.23 -8.65
CA GLU A 739 -23.65 -25.67 -9.17
C GLU A 739 -22.51 -25.14 -8.28
N LEU A 740 -22.58 -23.88 -7.86
CA LEU A 740 -21.61 -23.27 -6.96
C LEU A 740 -21.60 -23.96 -5.59
N GLU A 741 -22.78 -24.24 -5.02
CA GLU A 741 -22.93 -24.96 -3.76
C GLU A 741 -22.42 -26.41 -3.85
N GLU A 742 -22.66 -27.11 -4.95
CA GLU A 742 -22.17 -28.47 -5.18
C GLU A 742 -20.64 -28.52 -5.27
N ARG A 743 -20.03 -27.58 -6.01
CA ARG A 743 -18.56 -27.45 -6.06
C ARG A 743 -17.95 -27.09 -4.71
N ARG A 744 -18.65 -26.30 -3.89
CA ARG A 744 -18.23 -25.99 -2.51
C ARG A 744 -18.43 -27.17 -1.54
N LYS A 745 -19.54 -27.91 -1.65
CA LYS A 745 -19.85 -29.08 -0.80
C LYS A 745 -18.87 -30.23 -1.01
N ALA A 746 -18.38 -30.42 -2.23
CA ALA A 746 -17.34 -31.42 -2.52
C ALA A 746 -16.02 -31.19 -1.74
N LEU A 747 -15.85 -30.03 -1.08
CA LEU A 747 -14.67 -29.62 -0.32
C LEU A 747 -14.95 -29.36 1.19
N GLY A 748 -16.20 -29.45 1.66
CA GLY A 748 -16.60 -28.95 2.99
C GLY A 748 -16.30 -29.90 4.16
N LYS A 749 -15.65 -29.41 5.21
CA LYS A 749 -15.43 -30.11 6.49
C LYS A 749 -16.54 -29.81 7.49
N THR A 750 -16.94 -30.80 8.30
CA THR A 750 -17.84 -30.58 9.45
C THR A 750 -17.18 -29.73 10.52
N LEU A 751 -17.98 -29.16 11.46
CA LEU A 751 -17.45 -28.36 12.57
C LEU A 751 -16.28 -29.06 13.28
N GLN A 752 -16.39 -30.37 13.54
CA GLN A 752 -15.37 -31.12 14.27
C GLN A 752 -14.08 -31.33 13.45
N GLU A 753 -14.20 -31.56 12.15
CA GLU A 753 -13.08 -31.77 11.22
C GLU A 753 -12.33 -30.48 10.91
N PHE A 754 -12.99 -29.32 10.99
CA PHE A 754 -12.42 -28.01 10.67
C PHE A 754 -11.19 -27.70 11.54
N GLN A 755 -10.06 -27.40 10.90
CA GLN A 755 -8.79 -27.04 11.52
C GLN A 755 -8.46 -25.56 11.26
N PHE A 756 -7.45 -25.04 11.95
CA PHE A 756 -7.06 -23.64 11.77
C PHE A 756 -6.53 -23.38 10.35
N GLU A 757 -5.82 -24.35 9.78
CA GLU A 757 -5.23 -24.30 8.44
C GLU A 757 -6.29 -24.13 7.34
N ASP A 758 -7.53 -24.56 7.59
CA ASP A 758 -8.63 -24.40 6.64
C ASP A 758 -8.99 -22.92 6.43
N LEU A 759 -8.63 -22.04 7.37
CA LEU A 759 -8.78 -20.60 7.21
C LEU A 759 -7.77 -20.00 6.21
N ASP A 760 -6.75 -20.75 5.78
CA ASP A 760 -5.79 -20.29 4.76
C ASP A 760 -6.38 -20.17 3.36
N GLU A 761 -7.46 -20.89 3.09
CA GLU A 761 -8.23 -20.77 1.84
C GLU A 761 -9.10 -19.51 1.80
N TYR A 762 -9.31 -18.85 2.95
CA TYR A 762 -10.17 -17.69 3.06
C TYR A 762 -9.37 -16.39 3.12
N TYR A 763 -9.88 -15.37 2.42
CA TYR A 763 -9.30 -14.02 2.39
C TYR A 763 -9.69 -13.21 3.63
N TYR A 764 -9.20 -13.63 4.80
CA TYR A 764 -9.36 -12.94 6.07
C TYR A 764 -8.01 -12.43 6.58
N SER A 765 -8.01 -11.22 7.17
CA SER A 765 -6.81 -10.71 7.86
C SER A 765 -6.47 -11.60 9.06
N ALA A 766 -5.20 -11.61 9.48
CA ALA A 766 -4.77 -12.45 10.60
C ALA A 766 -5.61 -12.25 11.89
N PRO A 767 -6.00 -11.01 12.28
CA PRO A 767 -6.95 -10.79 13.37
C PRO A 767 -8.30 -11.49 13.17
N VAL A 768 -8.86 -11.40 11.95
CA VAL A 768 -10.16 -11.99 11.61
C VAL A 768 -10.08 -13.52 11.60
N LYS A 769 -9.00 -14.12 11.06
CA LYS A 769 -8.77 -15.57 11.16
C LYS A 769 -8.73 -16.05 12.61
N ARG A 770 -8.03 -15.32 13.49
CA ARG A 770 -7.99 -15.65 14.93
C ARG A 770 -9.39 -15.56 15.55
N MET A 771 -10.12 -14.49 15.28
CA MET A 771 -11.49 -14.29 15.76
C MET A 771 -12.43 -15.43 15.33
N ILE A 772 -12.43 -15.81 14.04
CA ILE A 772 -13.22 -16.95 13.53
C ILE A 772 -12.82 -18.23 14.24
N TRP A 773 -11.52 -18.49 14.36
CA TRP A 773 -11.03 -19.72 15.02
C TRP A 773 -11.45 -19.81 16.48
N GLN A 774 -11.41 -18.71 17.23
CA GLN A 774 -11.90 -18.70 18.62
C GLN A 774 -13.40 -19.01 18.69
N ALA A 775 -14.20 -18.48 17.77
CA ALA A 775 -15.63 -18.81 17.68
C ALA A 775 -15.86 -20.29 17.33
N VAL A 776 -15.11 -20.84 16.37
CA VAL A 776 -15.17 -22.27 16.02
C VAL A 776 -14.82 -23.15 17.23
N GLN A 777 -13.76 -22.82 17.96
CA GLN A 777 -13.36 -23.56 19.18
C GLN A 777 -14.46 -23.51 20.25
N ALA A 778 -15.05 -22.34 20.48
CA ALA A 778 -16.16 -22.19 21.42
C ALA A 778 -17.38 -23.02 20.98
N LEU A 779 -17.73 -23.02 19.69
CA LEU A 779 -18.82 -23.83 19.16
C LEU A 779 -18.54 -25.34 19.25
N LYS A 780 -17.29 -25.79 19.02
CA LYS A 780 -16.90 -27.19 19.25
C LYS A 780 -17.16 -27.62 20.68
N GLU A 781 -16.79 -26.79 21.64
CA GLU A 781 -16.99 -27.07 23.07
C GLU A 781 -18.47 -27.02 23.46
N ILE A 782 -19.22 -26.01 23.01
CA ILE A 782 -20.67 -25.89 23.26
C ILE A 782 -21.41 -27.10 22.70
N THR A 783 -21.17 -27.49 21.44
CA THR A 783 -21.83 -28.64 20.81
C THR A 783 -21.45 -29.96 21.48
N GLN A 784 -20.22 -30.10 21.96
CA GLN A 784 -19.80 -31.27 22.75
C GLN A 784 -20.51 -31.34 24.10
N ILE A 785 -20.68 -30.20 24.80
CA ILE A 785 -21.39 -30.12 26.08
C ILE A 785 -22.89 -30.42 25.91
N MET A 786 -23.51 -29.83 24.87
CA MET A 786 -24.95 -29.98 24.61
C MET A 786 -25.30 -31.30 23.93
N GLY A 787 -24.35 -31.96 23.26
CA GLY A 787 -24.52 -33.26 22.62
C GLY A 787 -25.15 -33.25 21.23
N HIS A 788 -25.56 -32.08 20.71
CA HIS A 788 -26.04 -31.88 19.34
C HIS A 788 -25.79 -30.45 18.86
N ASN A 789 -26.07 -30.15 17.59
CA ASN A 789 -25.93 -28.81 17.03
C ASN A 789 -27.03 -27.86 17.55
N PRO A 790 -26.75 -26.56 17.72
CA PRO A 790 -27.78 -25.58 18.09
C PRO A 790 -28.81 -25.44 16.97
N LYS A 791 -30.05 -25.09 17.33
CA LYS A 791 -31.07 -24.74 16.34
C LYS A 791 -30.69 -23.45 15.62
N ARG A 792 -30.18 -22.46 16.37
CA ARG A 792 -29.80 -21.14 15.85
C ARG A 792 -28.52 -20.61 16.48
N ILE A 793 -27.71 -19.92 15.69
CA ILE A 793 -26.54 -19.16 16.16
C ILE A 793 -26.72 -17.70 15.75
N PHE A 794 -26.66 -16.80 16.73
CA PHE A 794 -26.74 -15.36 16.55
C PHE A 794 -25.36 -14.75 16.59
N ILE A 795 -24.94 -14.09 15.52
CA ILE A 795 -23.59 -13.54 15.38
C ILE A 795 -23.67 -12.02 15.27
N GLU A 796 -22.95 -11.32 16.15
CA GLU A 796 -22.56 -9.92 15.98
C GLU A 796 -21.06 -9.86 15.74
N MET A 797 -20.66 -8.97 14.84
CA MET A 797 -19.26 -8.68 14.57
C MET A 797 -18.98 -7.20 14.74
N THR A 798 -17.92 -6.92 15.48
CA THR A 798 -17.34 -5.58 15.49
C THR A 798 -16.70 -5.28 14.13
N ARG A 799 -17.10 -4.18 13.50
CA ARG A 799 -16.48 -3.73 12.24
C ARG A 799 -14.99 -3.50 12.47
N THR A 800 -14.16 -4.21 11.72
CA THR A 800 -12.70 -3.99 11.70
C THR A 800 -12.37 -2.61 11.11
N GLU A 801 -11.18 -2.06 11.40
CA GLU A 801 -10.75 -0.79 10.81
C GLU A 801 -10.62 -0.87 9.27
N GLU A 802 -10.26 -2.05 8.74
CA GLU A 802 -10.21 -2.34 7.31
C GLU A 802 -11.61 -2.34 6.64
N GLU A 803 -12.64 -2.86 7.33
CA GLU A 803 -14.03 -2.89 6.84
C GLU A 803 -14.78 -1.56 6.99
N LYS A 804 -14.23 -0.60 7.73
CA LYS A 804 -14.76 0.77 7.73
C LYS A 804 -14.60 1.45 6.35
N GLY A 805 -13.80 0.87 5.45
CA GLY A 805 -13.49 1.41 4.13
C GLY A 805 -12.92 2.83 4.21
N GLU A 806 -12.71 3.46 3.06
CA GLU A 806 -12.46 4.90 2.96
C GLU A 806 -13.60 5.75 3.56
N GLN A 807 -14.70 5.15 4.01
CA GLN A 807 -15.82 5.83 4.66
C GLN A 807 -15.51 6.31 6.09
N GLY A 808 -14.28 6.11 6.58
CA GLY A 808 -13.66 6.93 7.63
C GLY A 808 -13.37 8.37 7.18
N ARG A 809 -13.20 8.63 5.88
CA ARG A 809 -13.24 9.97 5.27
C ARG A 809 -14.65 10.27 4.77
N LYS A 810 -15.61 10.40 5.68
CA LYS A 810 -16.72 11.30 5.35
C LYS A 810 -16.09 12.69 5.19
N ASN A 811 -16.13 13.27 4.00
CA ASN A 811 -15.96 14.71 3.84
C ASN A 811 -16.72 15.37 4.99
N SER A 812 -16.04 16.20 5.80
CA SER A 812 -16.69 16.81 6.95
C SER A 812 -18.00 17.49 6.47
N ARG A 813 -19.05 17.44 7.29
CA ARG A 813 -20.35 18.06 6.97
C ARG A 813 -20.15 19.51 6.47
N GLU A 814 -19.16 20.19 7.04
CA GLU A 814 -18.67 21.49 6.62
C GLU A 814 -18.23 21.51 5.15
N LYS A 815 -17.24 20.70 4.75
CA LYS A 815 -16.72 20.67 3.37
C LYS A 815 -17.81 20.47 2.34
N ARG A 816 -18.73 19.55 2.61
CA ARG A 816 -19.85 19.28 1.69
C ARG A 816 -20.75 20.50 1.54
N LEU A 817 -21.13 21.14 2.64
CA LEU A 817 -21.97 22.34 2.58
C LEU A 817 -21.24 23.50 1.91
N LEU A 818 -19.96 23.74 2.23
CA LEU A 818 -19.17 24.79 1.60
C LEU A 818 -19.14 24.65 0.07
N LYS A 819 -18.97 23.42 -0.45
CA LYS A 819 -19.02 23.14 -1.88
C LYS A 819 -20.40 23.41 -2.51
N LEU A 820 -21.49 23.08 -1.80
CA LEU A 820 -22.85 23.35 -2.27
C LEU A 820 -23.16 24.85 -2.34
N TYR A 821 -22.59 25.63 -1.42
CA TYR A 821 -22.80 27.07 -1.34
C TYR A 821 -21.78 27.91 -2.14
N GLU A 822 -20.71 27.31 -2.68
CA GLU A 822 -19.63 28.02 -3.38
C GLU A 822 -20.10 28.84 -4.58
N SER A 823 -21.11 28.34 -5.30
CA SER A 823 -21.70 29.01 -6.47
C SER A 823 -22.95 29.84 -6.15
N ILE A 824 -23.38 29.91 -4.89
CA ILE A 824 -24.57 30.66 -4.47
C ILE A 824 -24.17 32.09 -4.13
N ARG A 825 -24.72 33.06 -4.87
CA ARG A 825 -24.60 34.48 -4.54
C ARG A 825 -25.85 34.92 -3.79
N ASP A 826 -25.71 35.03 -2.47
CA ASP A 826 -26.75 35.43 -1.52
C ASP A 826 -26.18 36.53 -0.61
N GLU A 827 -27.01 37.42 -0.08
CA GLU A 827 -26.60 38.45 0.89
C GLU A 827 -26.16 37.83 2.22
N ARG A 828 -26.68 36.62 2.53
CA ARG A 828 -26.31 35.85 3.71
C ARG A 828 -25.00 35.09 3.52
N ASN A 829 -24.07 35.26 4.48
CA ASN A 829 -22.76 34.59 4.44
C ASN A 829 -22.82 33.15 4.98
N TRP A 830 -23.41 32.25 4.19
CA TRP A 830 -23.53 30.83 4.50
C TRP A 830 -22.20 30.18 4.86
N ALA A 831 -21.11 30.55 4.17
CA ALA A 831 -19.79 29.97 4.40
C ALA A 831 -19.26 30.25 5.82
N ALA A 832 -19.45 31.48 6.32
CA ALA A 832 -19.07 31.86 7.68
C ALA A 832 -19.92 31.13 8.72
N GLU A 833 -21.24 31.05 8.52
CA GLU A 833 -22.15 30.35 9.43
C GLU A 833 -21.83 28.85 9.54
N ILE A 834 -21.58 28.18 8.42
CA ILE A 834 -21.23 26.76 8.37
C ILE A 834 -19.90 26.50 9.10
N LYS A 835 -18.88 27.34 8.88
CA LYS A 835 -17.57 27.24 9.56
C LYS A 835 -17.72 27.42 11.08
N ASN A 836 -18.46 28.43 11.51
CA ASN A 836 -18.72 28.69 12.93
C ASN A 836 -19.52 27.55 13.59
N ALA A 837 -20.53 27.01 12.89
CA ALA A 837 -21.30 25.87 13.36
C ALA A 837 -20.46 24.59 13.47
N ASN A 838 -19.47 24.40 12.59
CA ASN A 838 -18.54 23.28 12.70
C ASN A 838 -17.55 23.45 13.86
N ALA A 839 -16.93 24.63 14.00
CA ALA A 839 -15.98 24.93 15.07
C ALA A 839 -16.59 24.78 16.49
N SER A 840 -17.88 25.09 16.64
CA SER A 840 -18.64 24.91 17.88
C SER A 840 -19.23 23.51 18.08
N GLY A 841 -19.01 22.59 17.14
CA GLY A 841 -19.58 21.22 17.16
C GLY A 841 -21.09 21.15 16.88
N LYS A 842 -21.78 22.29 16.72
CA LYS A 842 -23.24 22.36 16.46
C LYS A 842 -23.65 21.69 15.15
N LEU A 843 -22.75 21.63 14.16
CA LEU A 843 -22.99 20.97 12.87
C LEU A 843 -23.21 19.44 12.99
N ASN A 844 -22.92 18.84 14.14
CA ASN A 844 -23.28 17.46 14.44
C ASN A 844 -24.80 17.27 14.64
N SER A 845 -25.54 18.35 14.93
CA SER A 845 -27.01 18.33 14.98
C SER A 845 -27.61 18.00 13.61
N LYS A 846 -28.54 17.03 13.58
CA LYS A 846 -29.28 16.69 12.35
C LYS A 846 -30.17 17.84 11.89
N LYS A 847 -30.82 18.56 12.81
CA LYS A 847 -31.70 19.70 12.48
C LYS A 847 -30.92 20.80 11.77
N LEU A 848 -29.76 21.18 12.32
CA LEU A 848 -28.92 22.23 11.74
C LEU A 848 -28.30 21.80 10.41
N TYR A 849 -27.91 20.54 10.29
CA TYR A 849 -27.40 20.05 9.01
C TYR A 849 -28.47 20.01 7.91
N LEU A 850 -29.70 19.56 8.24
CA LEU A 850 -30.84 19.59 7.32
C LEU A 850 -31.27 21.01 6.98
N TYR A 851 -31.21 21.94 7.94
CA TYR A 851 -31.45 23.37 7.70
C TYR A 851 -30.58 23.90 6.56
N TYR A 852 -29.27 23.67 6.60
CA TYR A 852 -28.35 24.07 5.53
C TYR A 852 -28.58 23.28 4.23
N LEU A 853 -28.86 21.98 4.30
CA LEU A 853 -29.19 21.20 3.09
C LEU A 853 -30.50 21.63 2.42
N GLN A 854 -31.38 22.33 3.14
CA GLN A 854 -32.66 22.80 2.63
C GLN A 854 -32.67 24.30 2.40
N MET A 855 -31.50 24.95 2.42
CA MET A 855 -31.37 26.40 2.28
C MET A 855 -32.25 27.19 3.26
N GLY A 856 -32.39 26.70 4.49
CA GLY A 856 -33.18 27.30 5.54
C GLY A 856 -34.69 27.31 5.26
N ARG A 857 -35.21 26.34 4.49
CA ARG A 857 -36.63 26.23 4.16
C ARG A 857 -37.24 24.90 4.60
N ASP A 858 -38.52 24.94 4.92
CA ASP A 858 -39.34 23.77 5.21
C ASP A 858 -39.66 23.01 3.91
N VAL A 859 -39.38 21.71 3.90
CA VAL A 859 -39.57 20.85 2.72
C VAL A 859 -41.03 20.67 2.32
N TYR A 860 -41.99 20.75 3.25
CA TYR A 860 -43.41 20.50 2.99
C TYR A 860 -44.25 21.76 2.80
N THR A 861 -43.72 22.94 3.15
CA THR A 861 -44.42 24.22 2.94
C THR A 861 -43.69 25.16 1.98
N GLY A 862 -42.36 25.05 1.89
CA GLY A 862 -41.50 25.98 1.16
C GLY A 862 -41.19 27.28 1.92
N GLU A 863 -41.75 27.46 3.12
CA GLU A 863 -41.59 28.66 3.91
C GLU A 863 -40.21 28.72 4.59
N PRO A 864 -39.65 29.93 4.82
CA PRO A 864 -38.39 30.09 5.55
C PRO A 864 -38.49 29.56 6.99
N ILE A 865 -37.40 28.96 7.45
CA ILE A 865 -37.20 28.52 8.83
C ILE A 865 -36.31 29.57 9.52
N ASP A 866 -36.78 30.08 10.66
CA ASP A 866 -35.93 30.88 11.53
C ASP A 866 -34.92 29.97 12.25
N ILE A 867 -33.65 30.33 12.19
CA ILE A 867 -32.57 29.54 12.77
C ILE A 867 -32.60 29.59 14.30
N GLU A 868 -33.10 30.68 14.90
CA GLU A 868 -33.21 30.82 16.36
C GLU A 868 -34.28 29.87 16.92
N ASP A 869 -35.34 29.64 16.14
CA ASP A 869 -36.43 28.73 16.48
C ASP A 869 -36.16 27.26 16.10
N LEU A 870 -35.03 26.97 15.43
CA LEU A 870 -34.74 25.65 14.86
C LEU A 870 -34.73 24.53 15.91
N PHE A 871 -34.26 24.85 17.12
CA PHE A 871 -34.14 23.90 18.22
C PHE A 871 -35.39 23.87 19.12
N ASP A 872 -36.42 24.66 18.82
CA ASP A 872 -37.71 24.56 19.48
C ASP A 872 -38.49 23.35 18.92
N ASP A 873 -38.51 22.27 19.71
CA ASP A 873 -39.23 21.03 19.39
C ASP A 873 -40.76 21.20 19.32
N SER A 874 -41.31 22.36 19.69
CA SER A 874 -42.73 22.67 19.47
C SER A 874 -43.03 23.15 18.03
N ARG A 875 -42.02 23.65 17.30
CA ARG A 875 -42.20 24.29 15.98
C ARG A 875 -41.71 23.47 14.81
N TYR A 876 -40.52 22.89 14.90
CA TYR A 876 -39.89 22.14 13.80
C TYR A 876 -39.49 20.72 14.22
N ASP A 877 -39.67 19.79 13.30
CA ASP A 877 -39.34 18.37 13.50
C ASP A 877 -38.62 17.78 12.28
N ILE A 878 -37.96 16.64 12.48
CA ILE A 878 -37.36 15.86 11.40
C ILE A 878 -38.32 14.75 11.02
N ASP A 879 -38.88 14.83 9.81
CA ASP A 879 -39.74 13.79 9.26
C ASP A 879 -38.92 12.74 8.47
N HIS A 880 -39.49 11.54 8.41
CA HIS A 880 -39.06 10.45 7.56
C HIS A 880 -39.98 10.40 6.33
N ILE A 881 -39.46 10.75 5.14
CA ILE A 881 -40.25 10.76 3.89
C ILE A 881 -40.95 9.41 3.70
N TYR A 882 -40.17 8.33 3.79
CA TYR A 882 -40.69 6.98 3.99
C TYR A 882 -40.91 6.77 5.49
N PRO A 883 -42.17 6.66 5.96
CA PRO A 883 -42.51 6.56 7.36
C PRO A 883 -41.79 5.42 8.08
N ARG A 884 -41.51 5.61 9.37
CA ARG A 884 -40.88 4.58 10.22
C ARG A 884 -41.69 3.29 10.33
N SER A 885 -43.02 3.38 10.14
CA SER A 885 -43.90 2.21 10.08
C SER A 885 -43.62 1.31 8.88
N LEU A 886 -43.01 1.83 7.81
CA LEU A 886 -42.67 1.08 6.59
C LEU A 886 -41.18 0.72 6.52
N THR A 887 -40.29 1.59 7.02
CA THR A 887 -38.84 1.36 7.00
C THR A 887 -38.10 2.15 8.09
N ASN A 888 -37.06 1.58 8.69
CA ASN A 888 -36.20 2.24 9.67
C ASN A 888 -35.03 3.02 9.01
N ASP A 889 -35.23 3.47 7.76
CA ASP A 889 -34.23 4.24 7.00
C ASP A 889 -34.05 5.64 7.63
N ASN A 890 -32.96 5.79 8.37
CA ASN A 890 -32.57 7.02 9.05
C ASN A 890 -31.50 7.82 8.28
N ASN A 891 -31.33 7.55 6.99
CA ASN A 891 -30.34 8.22 6.18
C ASN A 891 -30.73 9.69 5.96
N ILE A 892 -29.86 10.61 6.41
CA ILE A 892 -30.06 12.05 6.28
C ILE A 892 -30.15 12.48 4.82
N GLU A 893 -29.39 11.84 3.93
CA GLU A 893 -29.34 12.20 2.51
C GLU A 893 -30.57 11.75 1.75
N ASN A 894 -31.11 10.58 2.10
CA ASN A 894 -32.12 9.92 1.28
C ASN A 894 -33.53 10.06 1.87
N ASN A 895 -33.69 10.06 3.20
CA ASN A 895 -35.01 9.88 3.84
C ASN A 895 -35.42 10.96 4.84
N LEU A 896 -34.47 11.69 5.44
CA LEU A 896 -34.81 12.68 6.47
C LEU A 896 -34.96 14.09 5.90
N VAL A 897 -35.97 14.81 6.36
CA VAL A 897 -36.24 16.21 5.99
C VAL A 897 -36.67 17.01 7.23
N LEU A 898 -36.28 18.28 7.29
CA LEU A 898 -36.68 19.21 8.34
C LEU A 898 -37.94 19.96 7.90
N VAL A 899 -38.97 19.92 8.73
CA VAL A 899 -40.34 20.38 8.40
C VAL A 899 -41.03 21.00 9.61
N SER A 900 -42.08 21.78 9.38
CA SER A 900 -42.93 22.30 10.45
C SER A 900 -43.68 21.15 11.14
N LYS A 901 -43.64 21.12 12.46
CA LYS A 901 -44.25 20.07 13.28
C LYS A 901 -45.75 19.95 13.03
N THR A 902 -46.44 21.07 12.89
CA THR A 902 -47.88 21.13 12.58
C THR A 902 -48.22 20.39 11.28
N ILE A 903 -47.44 20.62 10.21
CA ILE A 903 -47.65 19.96 8.91
C ILE A 903 -47.27 18.49 9.00
N ASN A 904 -46.20 18.15 9.72
CA ASN A 904 -45.80 16.77 9.93
C ASN A 904 -46.90 15.96 10.64
N GLN A 905 -47.48 16.50 11.71
CA GLN A 905 -48.48 15.80 12.53
C GLN A 905 -49.88 15.80 11.91
N ASN A 906 -50.30 16.90 11.26
CA ASN A 906 -51.67 17.05 10.82
C ASN A 906 -51.87 16.65 9.36
N GLU A 907 -50.86 16.84 8.50
CA GLU A 907 -50.96 16.59 7.06
C GLU A 907 -50.16 15.37 6.61
N LYS A 908 -48.84 15.30 6.88
CA LYS A 908 -47.98 14.21 6.39
C LYS A 908 -48.21 12.88 7.12
N LYS A 909 -48.29 12.90 8.46
CA LYS A 909 -48.47 11.72 9.32
C LYS A 909 -47.53 10.56 8.91
N ASN A 910 -48.03 9.33 8.96
CA ASN A 910 -47.36 8.14 8.46
C ASN A 910 -47.75 7.81 7.01
N ASP A 911 -48.20 8.79 6.22
CA ASP A 911 -48.67 8.53 4.86
C ASP A 911 -47.52 8.54 3.85
N TYR A 912 -47.51 7.55 2.96
CA TYR A 912 -46.64 7.52 1.78
C TYR A 912 -47.40 6.93 0.57
N PRO A 913 -47.33 7.51 -0.64
CA PRO A 913 -46.61 8.71 -1.06
C PRO A 913 -46.91 9.97 -0.24
N VAL A 914 -46.02 10.97 -0.29
CA VAL A 914 -46.26 12.27 0.38
C VAL A 914 -47.64 12.80 -0.04
N PRO A 915 -48.48 13.30 0.88
CA PRO A 915 -49.85 13.72 0.55
C PRO A 915 -49.93 14.69 -0.61
N GLU A 916 -50.99 14.56 -1.40
CA GLU A 916 -51.19 15.33 -2.61
C GLU A 916 -51.25 16.84 -2.35
N LYS A 917 -51.81 17.26 -1.20
CA LYS A 917 -51.87 18.66 -0.76
C LYS A 917 -50.47 19.30 -0.66
N ILE A 918 -49.47 18.53 -0.23
CA ILE A 918 -48.07 18.96 -0.16
C ILE A 918 -47.44 18.89 -1.55
N ARG A 919 -47.60 17.76 -2.27
CA ARG A 919 -46.97 17.55 -3.59
C ARG A 919 -47.49 18.49 -4.68
N ARG A 920 -48.74 18.95 -4.62
CA ARG A 920 -49.31 19.91 -5.59
C ARG A 920 -49.00 21.37 -5.25
N ASN A 921 -48.43 21.66 -4.09
CA ASN A 921 -48.01 23.02 -3.76
C ASN A 921 -46.86 23.45 -4.69
N LYS A 922 -47.11 24.49 -5.50
CA LYS A 922 -46.17 25.00 -6.49
C LYS A 922 -44.85 25.48 -5.86
N LYS A 923 -44.91 26.09 -4.67
CA LYS A 923 -43.70 26.52 -3.94
C LYS A 923 -42.82 25.33 -3.56
N VAL A 924 -43.46 24.26 -3.08
CA VAL A 924 -42.79 23.02 -2.64
C VAL A 924 -42.14 22.28 -3.81
N ARG A 925 -42.86 22.09 -4.93
CA ARG A 925 -42.28 21.46 -6.14
C ARG A 925 -41.08 22.23 -6.68
N ASN A 926 -41.18 23.55 -6.73
CA ASN A 926 -40.09 24.41 -7.19
C ASN A 926 -38.88 24.33 -6.25
N LEU A 927 -39.11 24.27 -4.93
CA LEU A 927 -38.05 24.06 -3.95
C LEU A 927 -37.36 22.71 -4.18
N TRP A 928 -38.11 21.60 -4.27
CA TRP A 928 -37.53 20.27 -4.46
C TRP A 928 -36.72 20.19 -5.75
N HIS A 929 -37.25 20.73 -6.86
CA HIS A 929 -36.56 20.74 -8.14
C HIS A 929 -35.28 21.58 -8.08
N THR A 930 -35.32 22.74 -7.41
CA THR A 930 -34.12 23.59 -7.20
C THR A 930 -33.07 22.88 -6.36
N LEU A 931 -33.45 22.30 -5.21
CA LEU A 931 -32.53 21.58 -4.33
C LEU A 931 -31.89 20.39 -5.04
N HIS A 932 -32.66 19.67 -5.87
CA HIS A 932 -32.17 18.55 -6.67
C HIS A 932 -31.19 19.01 -7.75
N LYS A 933 -31.58 19.99 -8.57
CA LYS A 933 -30.75 20.54 -9.64
C LYS A 933 -29.43 21.13 -9.13
N MET A 934 -29.44 21.74 -7.94
CA MET A 934 -28.25 22.33 -7.31
C MET A 934 -27.46 21.33 -6.45
N GLY A 935 -27.86 20.06 -6.37
CA GLY A 935 -27.13 19.01 -5.66
C GLY A 935 -27.30 19.00 -4.14
N PHE A 936 -28.17 19.86 -3.58
CA PHE A 936 -28.56 19.86 -2.17
C PHE A 936 -29.42 18.63 -1.81
N MET A 937 -30.11 18.07 -2.80
CA MET A 937 -30.91 16.86 -2.71
C MET A 937 -30.44 15.86 -3.79
N ASN A 938 -30.26 14.60 -3.43
CA ASN A 938 -29.89 13.56 -4.40
C ASN A 938 -31.11 12.97 -5.12
N ASP A 939 -30.86 12.22 -6.20
CA ASP A 939 -31.90 11.60 -7.03
C ASP A 939 -32.86 10.75 -6.20
N GLU A 940 -32.33 9.95 -5.27
CA GLU A 940 -33.11 9.09 -4.39
C GLU A 940 -34.12 9.93 -3.58
N LYS A 941 -33.65 10.91 -2.80
CA LYS A 941 -34.54 11.76 -1.97
C LYS A 941 -35.56 12.53 -2.82
N TYR A 942 -35.15 13.03 -3.98
CA TYR A 942 -36.05 13.72 -4.91
C TYR A 942 -37.16 12.80 -5.42
N ASN A 943 -36.81 11.58 -5.83
CA ASN A 943 -37.77 10.57 -6.27
C ASN A 943 -38.73 10.17 -5.15
N ARG A 944 -38.24 10.03 -3.91
CA ARG A 944 -39.09 9.73 -2.74
C ARG A 944 -40.12 10.82 -2.47
N LEU A 945 -39.73 12.09 -2.58
CA LEU A 945 -40.64 13.21 -2.35
C LEU A 945 -41.68 13.37 -3.48
N THR A 946 -41.29 13.06 -4.72
CA THR A 946 -42.11 13.32 -5.92
C THR A 946 -42.96 12.15 -6.38
N SER A 947 -42.62 10.92 -5.97
CA SER A 947 -43.32 9.70 -6.40
C SER A 947 -44.82 9.74 -6.09
N THR A 948 -45.61 9.16 -6.98
CA THR A 948 -47.04 8.88 -6.82
C THR A 948 -47.32 7.42 -6.50
N GLU A 949 -46.29 6.58 -6.54
CA GLU A 949 -46.42 5.13 -6.42
C GLU A 949 -46.21 4.67 -4.97
N ARG A 950 -47.10 3.81 -4.49
CA ARG A 950 -46.90 3.11 -3.22
C ARG A 950 -45.72 2.15 -3.35
N LEU A 951 -45.04 1.90 -2.23
CA LEU A 951 -43.99 0.90 -2.18
C LEU A 951 -44.59 -0.47 -2.52
N SER A 952 -43.97 -1.19 -3.46
CA SER A 952 -44.39 -2.57 -3.76
C SER A 952 -44.08 -3.50 -2.59
N GLU A 953 -44.75 -4.65 -2.54
CA GLU A 953 -44.46 -5.69 -1.54
C GLU A 953 -42.98 -6.12 -1.60
N ASP A 954 -42.40 -6.23 -2.79
CA ASP A 954 -40.96 -6.53 -2.97
C ASP A 954 -40.04 -5.43 -2.43
N GLN A 955 -40.42 -4.15 -2.58
CA GLN A 955 -39.63 -3.03 -2.04
C GLN A 955 -39.69 -3.00 -0.51
N LEU A 956 -40.87 -3.25 0.06
CA LEU A 956 -41.07 -3.37 1.51
C LEU A 956 -40.26 -4.56 2.06
N ALA A 957 -40.38 -5.73 1.42
CA ALA A 957 -39.58 -6.91 1.72
C ALA A 957 -38.08 -6.62 1.60
N GLY A 958 -37.64 -5.86 0.58
CA GLY A 958 -36.26 -5.45 0.40
C GLY A 958 -35.74 -4.45 1.46
N PHE A 959 -36.59 -3.58 2.02
CA PHE A 959 -36.24 -2.74 3.17
C PHE A 959 -36.10 -3.57 4.45
N ILE A 960 -37.00 -4.54 4.64
CA ILE A 960 -36.98 -5.47 5.77
C ILE A 960 -35.76 -6.39 5.69
N ALA A 961 -35.48 -6.98 4.53
CA ALA A 961 -34.30 -7.80 4.28
C ALA A 961 -33.00 -7.00 4.48
N ARG A 962 -32.92 -5.75 4.04
CA ARG A 962 -31.77 -4.87 4.33
C ARG A 962 -31.63 -4.52 5.81
N GLN A 963 -32.71 -4.58 6.60
CA GLN A 963 -32.65 -4.41 8.05
C GLN A 963 -32.20 -5.69 8.77
N LEU A 964 -32.50 -6.87 8.23
CA LEU A 964 -32.12 -8.18 8.79
C LEU A 964 -30.72 -8.63 8.37
N VAL A 965 -30.31 -8.32 7.14
CA VAL A 965 -29.06 -8.81 6.54
C VAL A 965 -27.94 -7.79 6.76
N GLU A 966 -26.79 -8.26 7.27
CA GLU A 966 -25.55 -7.46 7.35
C GLU A 966 -24.95 -7.33 5.94
N THR A 967 -24.63 -6.10 5.53
CA THR A 967 -24.11 -5.82 4.16
C THR A 967 -22.60 -5.95 4.04
N ALA A 968 -21.87 -6.18 5.14
CA ALA A 968 -20.43 -6.40 5.10
C ALA A 968 -20.11 -7.77 4.48
N GLN A 969 -19.29 -7.77 3.42
CA GLN A 969 -18.89 -9.00 2.71
C GLN A 969 -18.14 -9.98 3.64
N GLY A 970 -17.34 -9.46 4.58
CA GLY A 970 -16.59 -10.25 5.56
C GLY A 970 -17.50 -11.02 6.51
N ALA A 971 -18.50 -10.34 7.09
CA ALA A 971 -19.53 -10.96 7.90
C ALA A 971 -20.18 -12.11 7.14
N LYS A 972 -20.81 -11.83 5.98
CA LYS A 972 -21.53 -12.84 5.16
C LYS A 972 -20.73 -14.13 4.92
N GLY A 973 -19.45 -14.01 4.55
CA GLY A 973 -18.57 -15.15 4.35
C GLY A 973 -18.39 -16.01 5.60
N ILE A 974 -18.39 -15.41 6.79
CA ILE A 974 -18.24 -16.14 8.05
C ILE A 974 -19.52 -16.90 8.42
N ALA A 975 -20.72 -16.33 8.21
CA ALA A 975 -21.94 -17.16 8.40
C ALA A 975 -22.06 -18.25 7.35
N GLU A 976 -21.66 -18.02 6.10
CA GLU A 976 -21.62 -19.08 5.09
C GLU A 976 -20.68 -20.22 5.53
N LEU A 977 -19.48 -19.86 6.03
CA LEU A 977 -18.54 -20.80 6.61
C LEU A 977 -19.14 -21.56 7.81
N MET A 978 -19.75 -20.87 8.78
CA MET A 978 -20.38 -21.52 9.93
C MET A 978 -21.56 -22.42 9.55
N LYS A 979 -22.38 -21.99 8.57
CA LYS A 979 -23.50 -22.79 8.06
C LYS A 979 -23.02 -24.04 7.34
N ALA A 980 -21.90 -23.96 6.61
CA ALA A 980 -21.27 -25.12 5.99
C ALA A 980 -20.75 -26.12 7.03
N MET A 981 -20.13 -25.63 8.12
CA MET A 981 -19.63 -26.46 9.23
C MET A 981 -20.75 -27.08 10.08
N LEU A 982 -21.93 -26.44 10.15
CA LEU A 982 -23.07 -26.85 10.97
C LEU A 982 -24.35 -27.02 10.13
N PRO A 983 -24.47 -28.11 9.35
CA PRO A 983 -25.68 -28.38 8.60
C PRO A 983 -26.91 -28.48 9.52
N GLY A 984 -28.01 -27.84 9.12
CA GLY A 984 -29.27 -27.82 9.88
C GLY A 984 -29.40 -26.72 10.94
N THR A 985 -28.34 -25.96 11.21
CA THR A 985 -28.38 -24.78 12.09
C THR A 985 -28.67 -23.50 11.30
N ASP A 986 -29.63 -22.69 11.74
CA ASP A 986 -29.86 -21.36 11.19
C ASP A 986 -28.82 -20.38 11.75
N ILE A 987 -28.01 -19.75 10.89
CA ILE A 987 -27.10 -18.67 11.29
C ILE A 987 -27.78 -17.32 11.07
N VAL A 988 -27.92 -16.53 12.14
CA VAL A 988 -28.65 -15.26 12.15
C VAL A 988 -27.71 -14.12 12.51
N TYR A 989 -27.71 -13.05 11.74
CA TYR A 989 -26.96 -11.84 12.08
C TYR A 989 -27.74 -10.96 13.05
N ALA A 990 -27.11 -10.63 14.18
CA ALA A 990 -27.62 -9.64 15.10
C ALA A 990 -26.95 -8.30 14.80
N LYS A 991 -27.75 -7.29 14.38
CA LYS A 991 -27.19 -5.95 14.16
C LYS A 991 -26.92 -5.26 15.49
N ALA A 992 -25.67 -4.85 15.67
CA ALA A 992 -25.19 -4.09 16.83
C ALA A 992 -26.11 -2.91 17.20
N ARG A 993 -26.66 -2.22 16.20
CA ARG A 993 -27.58 -1.09 16.41
C ARG A 993 -28.88 -1.51 17.08
N ASN A 994 -29.45 -2.66 16.70
CA ASN A 994 -30.71 -3.14 17.29
C ASN A 994 -30.49 -3.47 18.77
N VAL A 995 -29.38 -4.13 19.11
CA VAL A 995 -29.01 -4.40 20.51
C VAL A 995 -28.73 -3.10 21.27
N SER A 996 -28.06 -2.12 20.65
CA SER A 996 -27.81 -0.82 21.26
C SER A 996 -29.11 -0.04 21.53
N ASP A 997 -30.06 -0.04 20.61
CA ASP A 997 -31.34 0.64 20.76
C ASP A 997 -32.19 -0.07 21.83
N PHE A 998 -32.21 -1.41 21.85
CA PHE A 998 -32.84 -2.20 22.92
C PHE A 998 -32.25 -1.86 24.31
N ARG A 999 -30.92 -1.80 24.43
CA ARG A 999 -30.27 -1.40 25.69
C ARG A 999 -30.71 0.00 26.14
N LYS A 1000 -30.84 0.96 25.23
CA LYS A 1000 -31.29 2.33 25.59
C LYS A 1000 -32.75 2.36 26.05
N GLU A 1001 -33.62 1.67 25.34
CA GLU A 1001 -35.05 1.60 25.65
C GLU A 1001 -35.29 1.04 27.06
N TYR A 1002 -34.58 -0.05 27.39
CA TYR A 1002 -34.68 -0.72 28.69
C TYR A 1002 -33.65 -0.24 29.72
N LYS A 1003 -32.95 0.87 29.46
CA LYS A 1003 -31.96 1.50 30.35
C LYS A 1003 -30.85 0.55 30.84
N MET A 1004 -30.44 -0.42 30.01
CA MET A 1004 -29.35 -1.35 30.30
C MET A 1004 -27.99 -0.69 30.04
N LEU A 1005 -27.32 -0.26 31.10
CA LEU A 1005 -26.03 0.42 31.01
C LEU A 1005 -24.92 -0.52 30.52
N LYS A 1006 -24.04 0.00 29.66
CA LYS A 1006 -22.83 -0.67 29.17
C LYS A 1006 -21.63 0.25 29.36
N SER A 1007 -20.63 -0.19 30.13
CA SER A 1007 -19.36 0.53 30.31
C SER A 1007 -18.18 -0.38 30.05
N ARG A 1008 -17.39 -0.06 29.01
CA ARG A 1008 -16.15 -0.78 28.66
C ARG A 1008 -15.00 -0.48 29.64
N LEU A 1009 -15.14 0.54 30.49
CA LEU A 1009 -14.12 0.92 31.46
C LEU A 1009 -14.18 0.10 32.76
N VAL A 1010 -15.31 -0.56 33.01
CA VAL A 1010 -15.55 -1.27 34.29
C VAL A 1010 -15.15 -2.74 34.18
N ASN A 1011 -15.52 -3.41 33.10
CA ASN A 1011 -15.17 -4.82 32.83
C ASN A 1011 -15.50 -5.23 31.37
N ASP A 1012 -15.04 -6.42 31.02
CA ASP A 1012 -15.23 -7.04 29.70
C ASP A 1012 -16.49 -7.94 29.62
N TYR A 1013 -17.28 -8.03 30.69
CA TYR A 1013 -18.52 -8.83 30.72
C TYR A 1013 -19.59 -8.32 29.77
N HIS A 1014 -19.45 -7.08 29.30
CA HIS A 1014 -20.33 -6.52 28.29
C HIS A 1014 -20.37 -7.38 27.02
N HIS A 1015 -19.32 -8.13 26.69
CA HIS A 1015 -19.29 -9.05 25.56
C HIS A 1015 -20.26 -10.24 25.72
N ALA A 1016 -20.29 -10.88 26.89
CA ALA A 1016 -21.24 -11.97 27.17
C ALA A 1016 -22.69 -11.46 27.20
N GLN A 1017 -22.90 -10.25 27.74
CA GLN A 1017 -24.22 -9.62 27.74
C GLN A 1017 -24.68 -9.27 26.32
N ASP A 1018 -23.79 -8.76 25.47
CA ASP A 1018 -24.11 -8.49 24.07
C ASP A 1018 -24.39 -9.78 23.31
N ALA A 1019 -23.62 -10.85 23.54
CA ALA A 1019 -23.90 -12.18 23.00
C ALA A 1019 -25.29 -12.70 23.40
N TYR A 1020 -25.69 -12.54 24.67
CA TYR A 1020 -27.05 -12.88 25.12
C TYR A 1020 -28.12 -12.01 24.43
N LEU A 1021 -27.93 -10.70 24.36
CA LEU A 1021 -28.88 -9.80 23.71
C LEU A 1021 -28.97 -10.03 22.20
N ASN A 1022 -27.90 -10.51 21.56
CA ASN A 1022 -27.93 -10.95 20.17
C ASN A 1022 -28.92 -12.09 19.97
N ILE A 1023 -29.07 -13.01 20.94
CA ILE A 1023 -30.09 -14.06 20.91
C ILE A 1023 -31.47 -13.44 21.03
N VAL A 1024 -31.71 -12.68 22.09
CA VAL A 1024 -33.04 -12.12 22.41
C VAL A 1024 -33.54 -11.24 21.27
N VAL A 1025 -32.75 -10.23 20.90
CA VAL A 1025 -33.12 -9.25 19.88
C VAL A 1025 -33.09 -9.92 18.51
N GLY A 1026 -32.03 -10.65 18.18
CA GLY A 1026 -31.87 -11.31 16.89
C GLY A 1026 -33.00 -12.29 16.58
N ASN A 1027 -33.44 -13.08 17.57
CA ASN A 1027 -34.50 -14.07 17.36
C ASN A 1027 -35.87 -13.43 17.16
N VAL A 1028 -36.18 -12.36 17.91
CA VAL A 1028 -37.44 -11.61 17.75
C VAL A 1028 -37.54 -11.04 16.34
N TYR A 1029 -36.45 -10.43 15.85
CA TYR A 1029 -36.40 -9.93 14.47
C TYR A 1029 -36.49 -11.07 13.45
N PHE A 1030 -35.76 -12.16 13.67
CA PHE A 1030 -35.82 -13.34 12.79
C PHE A 1030 -37.24 -13.89 12.69
N MET A 1031 -37.91 -14.16 13.82
CA MET A 1031 -39.25 -14.76 13.82
C MET A 1031 -40.34 -13.84 13.26
N LYS A 1032 -40.21 -12.52 13.45
CA LYS A 1032 -41.22 -11.55 12.98
C LYS A 1032 -41.19 -11.31 11.48
N PHE A 1033 -40.03 -11.51 10.84
CA PHE A 1033 -39.78 -11.08 9.47
C PHE A 1033 -39.16 -12.16 8.57
N LYS A 1034 -39.14 -13.43 9.00
CA LYS A 1034 -38.73 -14.57 8.18
C LYS A 1034 -39.78 -14.88 7.12
#